data_AF-A0AAV2TP88-F1
#
_entry.id   AF-A0AAV2TP88-F1
#
_cell.length_a   1.000
_cell.length_b   1.000
_cell.length_c   1.000
_cell.angle_alpha   90.00
_cell.angle_beta   90.00
_cell.angle_gamma   90.00
#
_symmetry.space_group_name_H-M   'P 1'
#
loop_
_entity.id
_entity.type
_entity.pdbx_description
1 polymer ?
#
loop_
_entity_poly.entity_id
_entity_poly.type
_entity_poly.pdbx_seq_one_letter_code
_entity_poly.pdbx_strand_id
1 'polypeptide(L)'
;MTAMAISPNRRYVALAEKTAEKPVITIYDLQALRKKKTISSPDVHSNEFVSIAFSPDSKYLAAQGSQPDWTLVYWSWEKSKQLAAVRTSLGNQIRQISFNPHDCTQLCVVGTDIFRLYRYGENNLKPHGISKVEPHNFLCHAWVTDEKIVVGTEDGVWILLDNGEPKIEYHLSAIPKPENAKSAKDNDVSNEKTEYNITAVVSTAKGLALACSPGLVHWFEREPATNQQGTGVNQAGTKDSYQLVRSIHIPVDPTGTSDVDQMSSHKITHLVVSPSEEVIVACTDAHQIYSFNLTSVDLAMKGSEFLQKNMVDAAIKGQSIPSEFISFEPIAQSFHHGQILGLDTCIRKPLIATCAADRSVRIWNFESNTLELSKQFAEEAYSIALHPTGLYALVGFSDKLRLMNLLIDDIRTFHEFPIRGCRECAFSNGGHLLAAVHGNVIQIFSLTTFENVTNLKGHNGKIRCIVWSSDDNKLISCGMDGAVYEWDPQKGTRTGESVLKSCSYTSVTVSTDTKTIYAVGSDRSLKEISDSQITREVMSDDVLLTTVVLSHSGRMLFCGTQTGHLRSFVFPLTEKGDCQDYIGHCAPITKMKLTAMDEFLVTVSDDCSVMVWRIQERDGRVGKGEKEANWAEEILITKTDLEEKNSVMSELRTRVEELKMENEYQLRLKDMNYNERIKELTEKFIQEMETLKTKNQMLKTEKEREEAHHEVQLQEVMEKHSKELQDLESASNQKLMIEYEKYQDLQTNSQKKEEDYEKQLRSMEESRERMLEELNEFYNSKLAEKNTAMDNLNREIREQTMEYDVTKRLIEEDADREILETKIRYERRLREEREANARLKGESGIMKKKFTSLQKEIDDHKEELKKFHVETQKLNGVIRNLEKDIQGLRKEIQERDETIQDKEKRIYDLKKKNQELEKFKFVLDYKIKELKKQIEPRENDIKNYKEQIQEMEAELERFHKQNAQLEINIAEMKQKHKSVENELTQERQATRDVEAIVKRFKTDLFNCVGAIQDPKVLKASVIALYKKHIHEDLSVQTNKAGDATVDADIQKEFNRQREHLERSVGGLRKKLARDSEIHRVGYVRIMQENVSLIAEINNLRRELKVHRNRIAELEAALGLNRKQGETARQLLNQVAKNRQNAQLEVEYEQAKQALEAQQQLIFQLQKRLNDADRNTSNADDILRDLQLTVHSPLSKSGLSMEPLPPISPGKNQKQEEQ
;
A
#
# COMPACT_ATOMS: atom_id res chain seq x y z
N MET A 1 -18.34 -0.89 -27.99
CA MET A 1 -18.05 -2.34 -28.16
C MET A 1 -19.18 -3.13 -27.52
N THR A 2 -19.62 -4.24 -28.10
CA THR A 2 -20.79 -5.01 -27.58
C THR A 2 -20.45 -6.42 -27.13
N ALA A 3 -19.40 -7.03 -27.67
CA ALA A 3 -18.91 -8.35 -27.26
C ALA A 3 -17.41 -8.47 -27.55
N MET A 4 -16.73 -9.32 -26.80
CA MET A 4 -15.31 -9.62 -26.98
C MET A 4 -15.05 -11.12 -26.83
N ALA A 5 -14.12 -11.65 -27.63
CA ALA A 5 -13.63 -13.01 -27.49
C ALA A 5 -12.11 -13.05 -27.68
N ILE A 6 -11.44 -13.88 -26.89
CA ILE A 6 -10.01 -14.15 -27.01
C ILE A 6 -9.83 -15.52 -27.67
N SER A 7 -8.91 -15.62 -28.63
CA SER A 7 -8.57 -16.90 -29.25
C SER A 7 -7.91 -17.84 -28.21
N PRO A 8 -8.18 -19.15 -28.23
CA PRO A 8 -7.56 -20.11 -27.30
C PRO A 8 -6.02 -20.07 -27.25
N ASN A 9 -5.36 -19.77 -28.37
CA ASN A 9 -3.89 -19.60 -28.43
C ASN A 9 -3.39 -18.24 -27.89
N ARG A 10 -4.29 -17.39 -27.37
CA ARG A 10 -4.05 -16.04 -26.83
C ARG A 10 -3.32 -15.07 -27.76
N ARG A 11 -3.35 -15.32 -29.06
CA ARG A 11 -2.71 -14.46 -30.05
C ARG A 11 -3.65 -13.40 -30.60
N TYR A 12 -4.94 -13.69 -30.66
CA TYR A 12 -5.93 -12.83 -31.29
C TYR A 12 -7.07 -12.46 -30.35
N VAL A 13 -7.58 -11.25 -30.50
CA VAL A 13 -8.81 -10.78 -29.85
C VAL A 13 -9.77 -10.30 -30.91
N ALA A 14 -11.02 -10.75 -30.83
CA ALA A 14 -12.11 -10.29 -31.68
C ALA A 14 -13.01 -9.37 -30.86
N LEU A 15 -13.28 -8.18 -31.40
CA LEU A 15 -14.11 -7.14 -30.79
C LEU A 15 -15.31 -6.87 -31.70
N ALA A 16 -16.52 -7.00 -31.18
CA ALA A 16 -17.73 -6.51 -31.85
C ALA A 16 -17.91 -5.01 -31.62
N GLU A 17 -18.00 -4.27 -32.70
CA GLU A 17 -18.27 -2.83 -32.72
C GLU A 17 -19.68 -2.58 -33.25
N LYS A 18 -20.43 -1.77 -32.50
CA LYS A 18 -21.73 -1.25 -32.91
C LYS A 18 -21.48 -0.08 -33.84
N THR A 19 -22.07 -0.12 -35.03
CA THR A 19 -22.02 1.02 -35.96
C THR A 19 -23.45 1.43 -36.36
N ALA A 20 -23.59 2.63 -36.94
CA ALA A 20 -24.89 3.15 -37.34
C ALA A 20 -25.56 2.31 -38.44
N GLU A 21 -24.78 1.66 -39.31
CA GLU A 21 -25.30 0.92 -40.47
C GLU A 21 -25.20 -0.60 -40.32
N LYS A 22 -24.00 -1.15 -40.04
CA LYS A 22 -23.77 -2.61 -39.99
C LYS A 22 -22.80 -2.99 -38.89
N PRO A 23 -22.99 -4.14 -38.23
CA PRO A 23 -22.12 -4.53 -37.14
C PRO A 23 -20.81 -5.04 -37.71
N VAL A 24 -19.73 -4.69 -37.03
CA VAL A 24 -18.38 -4.99 -37.49
C VAL A 24 -17.64 -5.76 -36.41
N ILE A 25 -16.85 -6.75 -36.82
CA ILE A 25 -15.92 -7.43 -35.92
C ILE A 25 -14.49 -7.07 -36.32
N THR A 26 -13.77 -6.43 -35.41
CA THR A 26 -12.36 -6.11 -35.58
C THR A 26 -11.50 -7.10 -34.82
N ILE A 27 -10.55 -7.71 -35.51
CA ILE A 27 -9.62 -8.69 -34.96
C ILE A 27 -8.24 -8.03 -34.79
N TYR A 28 -7.74 -8.07 -33.56
CA TYR A 28 -6.43 -7.54 -33.16
C TYR A 28 -5.46 -8.69 -32.91
N ASP A 29 -4.19 -8.46 -33.24
CA ASP A 29 -3.08 -9.33 -32.84
C ASP A 29 -2.51 -8.80 -31.52
N LEU A 30 -2.60 -9.60 -30.46
CA LEU A 30 -2.15 -9.24 -29.11
C LEU A 30 -0.63 -9.15 -29.00
N GLN A 31 0.11 -9.88 -29.84
CA GLN A 31 1.58 -9.81 -29.82
C GLN A 31 2.09 -8.54 -30.51
N ALA A 32 1.44 -8.16 -31.61
CA ALA A 32 1.82 -6.98 -32.38
C ALA A 32 1.07 -5.70 -31.99
N LEU A 33 0.10 -5.78 -31.06
CA LEU A 33 -0.78 -4.70 -30.62
C LEU A 33 -1.38 -3.87 -31.75
N ARG A 34 -1.75 -4.55 -32.85
CA ARG A 34 -2.27 -3.89 -34.06
C ARG A 34 -3.50 -4.59 -34.59
N LYS A 35 -4.34 -3.80 -35.27
CA LYS A 35 -5.48 -4.28 -36.02
C LYS A 35 -5.02 -5.21 -37.14
N LYS A 36 -5.46 -6.47 -37.11
CA LYS A 36 -5.13 -7.48 -38.12
C LYS A 36 -6.16 -7.51 -39.24
N LYS A 37 -7.45 -7.51 -38.88
CA LYS A 37 -8.53 -7.58 -39.88
C LYS A 37 -9.84 -7.04 -39.37
N THR A 38 -10.70 -6.64 -40.29
CA THR A 38 -12.09 -6.28 -40.01
C THR A 38 -13.00 -7.13 -40.89
N ILE A 39 -14.04 -7.71 -40.30
CA ILE A 39 -15.02 -8.53 -41.00
C ILE A 39 -16.43 -8.05 -40.66
N SER A 40 -17.34 -8.15 -41.64
CA SER A 40 -18.76 -7.88 -41.50
C SER A 40 -19.53 -8.91 -42.34
N SER A 41 -20.80 -9.15 -42.01
CA SER A 41 -21.67 -10.05 -42.77
C SER A 41 -22.71 -9.24 -43.54
N PRO A 42 -22.97 -9.57 -44.82
CA PRO A 42 -24.09 -9.00 -45.55
C PRO A 42 -25.46 -9.48 -45.03
N ASP A 43 -25.53 -10.67 -44.43
CA ASP A 43 -26.77 -11.33 -44.01
C ASP A 43 -27.27 -10.90 -42.61
N VAL A 44 -26.53 -10.01 -41.96
CA VAL A 44 -26.86 -9.43 -40.66
C VAL A 44 -27.35 -8.01 -40.88
N HIS A 45 -28.64 -7.76 -40.63
CA HIS A 45 -29.24 -6.43 -40.74
C HIS A 45 -29.35 -5.70 -39.38
N SER A 46 -28.88 -6.32 -38.29
CA SER A 46 -28.82 -5.71 -36.97
C SER A 46 -27.63 -4.78 -36.83
N ASN A 47 -27.65 -3.83 -35.89
CA ASN A 47 -26.55 -2.86 -35.72
C ASN A 47 -25.42 -3.35 -34.79
N GLU A 48 -25.58 -4.50 -34.15
CA GLU A 48 -24.60 -5.09 -33.23
C GLU A 48 -24.56 -6.62 -33.26
N PHE A 49 -23.45 -7.18 -32.77
CA PHE A 49 -23.31 -8.60 -32.41
C PHE A 49 -23.41 -8.74 -30.89
N VAL A 50 -24.22 -9.68 -30.40
CA VAL A 50 -24.49 -9.90 -28.97
C VAL A 50 -23.43 -10.79 -28.32
N SER A 51 -22.94 -11.79 -29.05
CA SER A 51 -21.96 -12.75 -28.53
C SER A 51 -21.05 -13.22 -29.66
N ILE A 52 -19.77 -13.44 -29.34
CA ILE A 52 -18.74 -13.93 -30.25
C ILE A 52 -17.98 -15.04 -29.54
N ALA A 53 -17.56 -16.07 -30.29
CA ALA A 53 -16.65 -17.10 -29.79
C ALA A 53 -15.64 -17.50 -30.87
N PHE A 54 -14.42 -17.83 -30.45
CA PHE A 54 -13.42 -18.49 -31.30
C PHE A 54 -13.57 -20.02 -31.21
N SER A 55 -13.24 -20.71 -32.29
CA SER A 55 -13.09 -22.17 -32.26
C SER A 55 -11.86 -22.57 -31.43
N PRO A 56 -11.83 -23.81 -30.88
CA PRO A 56 -10.69 -24.33 -30.11
C PRO A 56 -9.35 -24.24 -30.85
N ASP A 57 -9.36 -24.45 -32.17
CA ASP A 57 -8.18 -24.36 -33.04
C ASP A 57 -7.85 -22.92 -33.49
N SER A 58 -8.61 -21.92 -33.03
CA SER A 58 -8.49 -20.49 -33.36
C SER A 58 -8.67 -20.15 -34.85
N LYS A 59 -9.12 -21.07 -35.72
CA LYS A 59 -9.26 -20.83 -37.17
C LYS A 59 -10.62 -20.27 -37.59
N TYR A 60 -11.64 -20.54 -36.78
CA TYR A 60 -13.01 -20.14 -37.04
C TYR A 60 -13.52 -19.19 -35.97
N LEU A 61 -14.51 -18.39 -36.37
CA LEU A 61 -15.17 -17.43 -35.49
C LEU A 61 -16.67 -17.55 -35.71
N ALA A 62 -17.43 -17.64 -34.63
CA ALA A 62 -18.88 -17.56 -34.66
C ALA A 62 -19.31 -16.24 -34.01
N ALA A 63 -20.31 -15.56 -34.59
CA ALA A 63 -20.97 -14.44 -33.92
C ALA A 63 -22.48 -14.46 -34.12
N GLN A 64 -23.18 -13.99 -33.10
CA GLN A 64 -24.63 -13.89 -33.08
C GLN A 64 -25.06 -12.43 -33.25
N GLY A 65 -25.80 -12.13 -34.31
CA GLY A 65 -26.44 -10.82 -34.52
C GLY A 65 -27.64 -10.61 -33.57
N SER A 66 -28.02 -9.35 -33.37
CA SER A 66 -29.15 -8.97 -32.52
C SER A 66 -30.48 -8.86 -33.31
N GLN A 67 -31.50 -8.24 -32.71
CA GLN A 67 -32.80 -7.96 -33.35
C GLN A 67 -32.59 -7.08 -34.60
N PRO A 68 -33.36 -7.25 -35.69
CA PRO A 68 -34.57 -8.09 -35.86
C PRO A 68 -34.33 -9.56 -36.26
N ASP A 69 -33.15 -9.88 -36.77
CA ASP A 69 -32.97 -11.14 -37.50
C ASP A 69 -32.43 -12.28 -36.65
N TRP A 70 -31.70 -11.99 -35.57
CA TRP A 70 -31.05 -13.01 -34.74
C TRP A 70 -30.28 -14.04 -35.59
N THR A 71 -29.39 -13.55 -36.46
CA THR A 71 -28.61 -14.41 -37.37
C THR A 71 -27.30 -14.86 -36.73
N LEU A 72 -27.06 -16.17 -36.67
CA LEU A 72 -25.76 -16.76 -36.32
C LEU A 72 -24.90 -16.89 -37.57
N VAL A 73 -23.69 -16.34 -37.52
CA VAL A 73 -22.73 -16.36 -38.63
C VAL A 73 -21.48 -17.12 -38.24
N TYR A 74 -21.00 -17.98 -39.14
CA TYR A 74 -19.78 -18.78 -38.99
C TYR A 74 -18.76 -18.37 -40.04
N TRP A 75 -17.57 -17.93 -39.61
CA TRP A 75 -16.50 -17.45 -40.48
C TRP A 75 -15.25 -18.32 -40.41
N SER A 76 -14.58 -18.44 -41.56
CA SER A 76 -13.13 -18.57 -41.60
C SER A 76 -12.54 -17.15 -41.60
N TRP A 77 -12.25 -16.65 -40.41
CA TRP A 77 -11.92 -15.23 -40.21
C TRP A 77 -10.58 -14.84 -40.83
N GLU A 78 -9.58 -15.73 -40.83
CA GLU A 78 -8.28 -15.47 -41.49
C GLU A 78 -8.45 -15.22 -42.99
N LYS A 79 -9.32 -15.99 -43.63
CA LYS A 79 -9.67 -15.87 -45.05
C LYS A 79 -10.70 -14.78 -45.33
N SER A 80 -11.26 -14.14 -44.30
CA SER A 80 -12.44 -13.25 -44.39
C SER A 80 -13.60 -13.86 -45.16
N LYS A 81 -13.76 -15.18 -45.09
CA LYS A 81 -14.80 -15.90 -45.80
C LYS A 81 -15.90 -16.31 -44.83
N GLN A 82 -17.11 -15.83 -45.08
CA GLN A 82 -18.30 -16.35 -44.43
C GLN A 82 -18.59 -17.75 -44.96
N LEU A 83 -18.73 -18.72 -44.06
CA LEU A 83 -18.96 -20.12 -44.41
C LEU A 83 -20.43 -20.49 -44.30
N ALA A 84 -21.14 -20.00 -43.28
CA ALA A 84 -22.58 -20.22 -43.10
C ALA A 84 -23.22 -19.03 -42.35
N ALA A 85 -24.49 -18.80 -42.61
CA ALA A 85 -25.35 -17.90 -41.83
C ALA A 85 -26.73 -18.53 -41.68
N VAL A 86 -27.24 -18.58 -40.46
CA VAL A 86 -28.54 -19.20 -40.14
C VAL A 86 -29.29 -18.36 -39.14
N ARG A 87 -30.60 -18.18 -39.37
CA ARG A 87 -31.50 -17.52 -38.43
C ARG A 87 -31.78 -18.43 -37.25
N THR A 88 -31.33 -18.02 -36.06
CA THR A 88 -31.42 -18.87 -34.85
C THR A 88 -32.70 -18.64 -34.06
N SER A 89 -33.36 -17.48 -34.20
CA SER A 89 -34.63 -17.15 -33.54
C SER A 89 -35.58 -16.33 -34.43
N LEU A 90 -36.89 -16.48 -34.19
CA LEU A 90 -37.96 -15.71 -34.86
C LEU A 90 -38.47 -14.52 -34.03
N GLY A 91 -37.90 -14.26 -32.85
CA GLY A 91 -38.28 -13.14 -32.00
C GLY A 91 -37.67 -13.16 -30.60
N ASN A 92 -37.42 -14.36 -30.06
CA ASN A 92 -36.82 -14.53 -28.74
C ASN A 92 -35.35 -14.11 -28.72
N GLN A 93 -34.91 -13.54 -27.60
CA GLN A 93 -33.56 -13.02 -27.43
C GLN A 93 -32.54 -14.16 -27.25
N ILE A 94 -31.37 -14.01 -27.87
CA ILE A 94 -30.23 -14.91 -27.69
C ILE A 94 -29.20 -14.21 -26.83
N ARG A 95 -28.66 -14.92 -25.82
CA ARG A 95 -27.76 -14.36 -24.81
C ARG A 95 -26.31 -14.76 -25.04
N GLN A 96 -26.05 -16.05 -25.30
CA GLN A 96 -24.69 -16.57 -25.36
C GLN A 96 -24.53 -17.61 -26.46
N ILE A 97 -23.36 -17.61 -27.09
CA ILE A 97 -22.89 -18.70 -27.97
C ILE A 97 -21.52 -19.20 -27.51
N SER A 98 -21.24 -20.48 -27.73
CA SER A 98 -19.87 -20.99 -27.58
C SER A 98 -19.62 -22.24 -28.43
N PHE A 99 -18.37 -22.45 -28.82
CA PHE A 99 -17.93 -23.69 -29.46
C PHE A 99 -17.82 -24.81 -28.44
N ASN A 100 -18.03 -26.04 -28.90
CA ASN A 100 -17.60 -27.21 -28.15
C ASN A 100 -16.06 -27.18 -28.00
N PRO A 101 -15.49 -27.35 -26.79
CA PRO A 101 -14.05 -27.29 -26.56
C PRO A 101 -13.21 -28.30 -27.35
N HIS A 102 -13.79 -29.44 -27.77
CA HIS A 102 -13.06 -30.47 -28.53
C HIS A 102 -13.53 -30.60 -29.99
N ASP A 103 -14.71 -30.08 -30.35
CA ASP A 103 -15.25 -30.14 -31.72
C ASP A 103 -15.55 -28.74 -32.30
N CYS A 104 -14.71 -28.27 -33.22
CA CYS A 104 -14.88 -26.99 -33.91
C CYS A 104 -16.11 -26.90 -34.83
N THR A 105 -16.79 -28.02 -35.11
CA THR A 105 -18.02 -28.05 -35.91
C THR A 105 -19.27 -27.85 -35.07
N GLN A 106 -19.19 -27.99 -33.74
CA GLN A 106 -20.35 -27.89 -32.87
C GLN A 106 -20.41 -26.55 -32.12
N LEU A 107 -21.62 -26.00 -32.03
CA LEU A 107 -21.93 -24.74 -31.38
C LEU A 107 -23.14 -24.87 -30.47
N CYS A 108 -23.06 -24.30 -29.28
CA CYS A 108 -24.21 -24.16 -28.38
C CYS A 108 -24.72 -22.72 -28.43
N VAL A 109 -26.05 -22.57 -28.53
CA VAL A 109 -26.76 -21.29 -28.58
C VAL A 109 -27.84 -21.29 -27.50
N VAL A 110 -27.78 -20.27 -26.63
CA VAL A 110 -28.63 -20.16 -25.44
C VAL A 110 -29.30 -18.79 -25.37
N GLY A 111 -30.57 -18.75 -24.97
CA GLY A 111 -31.37 -17.55 -24.80
C GLY A 111 -32.76 -17.81 -24.25
N THR A 112 -33.68 -16.86 -24.44
CA THR A 112 -35.05 -16.92 -23.93
C THR A 112 -35.83 -18.05 -24.58
N ASP A 113 -36.15 -19.09 -23.81
CA ASP A 113 -36.79 -20.34 -24.24
C ASP A 113 -36.04 -21.08 -25.36
N ILE A 114 -34.74 -20.79 -25.53
CA ILE A 114 -33.92 -21.36 -26.61
C ILE A 114 -32.68 -22.00 -25.99
N PHE A 115 -32.60 -23.31 -26.11
CA PHE A 115 -31.37 -24.10 -26.01
C PHE A 115 -31.24 -24.92 -27.28
N ARG A 116 -30.22 -24.66 -28.11
CA ARG A 116 -29.98 -25.38 -29.37
C ARG A 116 -28.51 -25.66 -29.59
N LEU A 117 -28.21 -26.88 -30.01
CA LEU A 117 -26.91 -27.25 -30.53
C LEU A 117 -26.95 -27.20 -32.06
N TYR A 118 -25.93 -26.62 -32.67
CA TYR A 118 -25.74 -26.60 -34.12
C TYR A 118 -24.48 -27.38 -34.48
N ARG A 119 -24.52 -28.08 -35.62
CA ARG A 119 -23.35 -28.70 -36.23
C ARG A 119 -23.13 -28.13 -37.63
N TYR A 120 -21.89 -27.72 -37.89
CA TYR A 120 -21.43 -27.28 -39.20
C TYR A 120 -21.10 -28.50 -40.07
N GLY A 121 -21.72 -28.57 -41.24
CA GLY A 121 -21.49 -29.62 -42.24
C GLY A 121 -22.11 -29.22 -43.58
N GLU A 122 -21.53 -29.69 -44.69
CA GLU A 122 -22.03 -29.39 -46.06
C GLU A 122 -22.13 -27.87 -46.36
N ASN A 123 -21.21 -27.04 -45.84
CA ASN A 123 -21.25 -25.57 -45.93
C ASN A 123 -22.52 -24.93 -45.34
N ASN A 124 -23.17 -25.58 -44.37
CA ASN A 124 -24.31 -25.01 -43.66
C ASN A 124 -24.26 -25.35 -42.16
N LEU A 125 -24.99 -24.60 -41.34
CA LEU A 125 -25.22 -24.89 -39.94
C LEU A 125 -26.60 -25.55 -39.79
N LYS A 126 -26.65 -26.79 -39.31
CA LYS A 126 -27.90 -27.51 -39.06
C LYS A 126 -28.07 -27.73 -37.55
N PRO A 127 -29.29 -27.60 -36.99
CA PRO A 127 -29.52 -27.99 -35.61
C PRO A 127 -29.23 -29.49 -35.42
N HIS A 128 -28.56 -29.84 -34.34
CA HIS A 128 -28.08 -31.17 -34.01
C HIS A 128 -28.53 -31.56 -32.59
N GLY A 129 -29.00 -32.80 -32.39
CA GLY A 129 -29.55 -33.25 -31.10
C GLY A 129 -31.01 -32.86 -30.86
N ILE A 130 -31.71 -33.61 -29.99
CA ILE A 130 -33.08 -33.32 -29.55
C ILE A 130 -32.98 -32.64 -28.19
N SER A 131 -33.36 -31.36 -28.09
CA SER A 131 -33.51 -30.71 -26.79
C SER A 131 -34.85 -31.15 -26.18
N LYS A 132 -34.80 -31.91 -25.08
CA LYS A 132 -35.97 -32.29 -24.27
C LYS A 132 -36.15 -31.38 -23.05
N VAL A 133 -35.44 -30.25 -23.01
CA VAL A 133 -35.43 -29.35 -21.86
C VAL A 133 -36.72 -28.51 -21.88
N GLU A 134 -37.35 -28.35 -20.73
CA GLU A 134 -38.50 -27.44 -20.60
C GLU A 134 -38.09 -26.00 -20.92
N PRO A 135 -38.94 -25.21 -21.58
CA PRO A 135 -38.64 -23.84 -21.94
C PRO A 135 -38.46 -22.99 -20.67
N HIS A 136 -37.22 -22.53 -20.47
CA HIS A 136 -36.83 -21.58 -19.43
C HIS A 136 -36.11 -20.40 -20.10
N ASN A 137 -36.07 -19.25 -19.40
CA ASN A 137 -35.21 -18.15 -19.82
C ASN A 137 -33.75 -18.43 -19.42
N PHE A 138 -32.98 -19.02 -20.34
CA PHE A 138 -31.57 -19.33 -20.11
C PHE A 138 -30.70 -18.08 -20.31
N LEU A 139 -29.90 -17.73 -19.30
CA LEU A 139 -29.05 -16.54 -19.31
C LEU A 139 -27.61 -16.86 -19.73
N CYS A 140 -27.11 -18.02 -19.34
CA CYS A 140 -25.71 -18.40 -19.56
C CYS A 140 -25.52 -19.93 -19.63
N HIS A 141 -24.39 -20.36 -20.18
CA HIS A 141 -23.98 -21.77 -20.22
C HIS A 141 -22.46 -21.95 -20.19
N ALA A 142 -22.04 -23.15 -19.78
CA ALA A 142 -20.65 -23.60 -19.82
C ALA A 142 -20.54 -25.07 -20.22
N TRP A 143 -19.53 -25.40 -21.02
CA TRP A 143 -19.20 -26.79 -21.36
C TRP A 143 -18.40 -27.43 -20.23
N VAL A 144 -18.84 -28.59 -19.75
CA VAL A 144 -18.11 -29.38 -18.73
C VAL A 144 -17.26 -30.45 -19.39
N THR A 145 -17.83 -31.16 -20.36
CA THR A 145 -17.16 -32.14 -21.24
C THR A 145 -17.79 -32.06 -22.63
N ASP A 146 -17.32 -32.86 -23.59
CA ASP A 146 -17.81 -32.88 -24.98
C ASP A 146 -19.32 -33.03 -25.14
N GLU A 147 -19.94 -33.73 -24.21
CA GLU A 147 -21.35 -34.08 -24.24
C GLU A 147 -22.16 -33.39 -23.13
N LYS A 148 -21.49 -32.76 -22.16
CA LYS A 148 -22.14 -32.19 -20.96
C LYS A 148 -22.05 -30.68 -20.91
N ILE A 149 -23.21 -30.05 -20.73
CA ILE A 149 -23.36 -28.60 -20.71
C ILE A 149 -24.15 -28.22 -19.47
N VAL A 150 -23.67 -27.23 -18.72
CA VAL A 150 -24.44 -26.61 -17.64
C VAL A 150 -25.08 -25.34 -18.18
N VAL A 151 -26.37 -25.16 -17.92
CA VAL A 151 -27.11 -23.95 -18.25
C VAL A 151 -27.67 -23.31 -16.98
N GLY A 152 -27.61 -21.98 -16.89
CA GLY A 152 -28.20 -21.19 -15.80
C GLY A 152 -29.44 -20.45 -16.28
N THR A 153 -30.50 -20.46 -15.47
CA THR A 153 -31.78 -19.81 -15.76
C THR A 153 -31.97 -18.51 -14.98
N GLU A 154 -32.91 -17.69 -15.44
CA GLU A 154 -33.36 -16.49 -14.73
C GLU A 154 -34.01 -16.81 -13.38
N ASP A 155 -34.66 -17.97 -13.25
CA ASP A 155 -35.39 -18.40 -12.04
C ASP A 155 -34.48 -18.94 -10.91
N GLY A 156 -33.15 -18.90 -11.09
CA GLY A 156 -32.22 -19.41 -10.08
C GLY A 156 -32.03 -20.91 -10.12
N VAL A 157 -32.17 -21.51 -11.30
CA VAL A 157 -32.01 -22.94 -11.52
C VAL A 157 -30.81 -23.16 -12.42
N TRP A 158 -29.94 -24.08 -12.04
CA TRP A 158 -28.93 -24.59 -12.96
C TRP A 158 -29.23 -26.04 -13.32
N ILE A 159 -29.06 -26.35 -14.60
CA ILE A 159 -29.40 -27.65 -15.17
C ILE A 159 -28.15 -28.23 -15.84
N LEU A 160 -27.79 -29.45 -15.49
CA LEU A 160 -26.78 -30.24 -16.19
C LEU A 160 -27.44 -31.03 -17.31
N LEU A 161 -27.10 -30.72 -18.55
CA LEU A 161 -27.56 -31.39 -19.75
C LEU A 161 -26.48 -32.36 -20.24
N ASP A 162 -26.87 -33.57 -20.62
CA ASP A 162 -26.01 -34.56 -21.27
C ASP A 162 -26.62 -34.92 -22.62
N ASN A 163 -25.91 -34.62 -23.70
CA ASN A 163 -26.39 -34.75 -25.08
C ASN A 163 -27.76 -34.07 -25.33
N GLY A 164 -28.07 -33.01 -24.58
CA GLY A 164 -29.33 -32.25 -24.66
C GLY A 164 -30.47 -32.78 -23.79
N GLU A 165 -30.24 -33.84 -23.01
CA GLU A 165 -31.20 -34.35 -22.02
C GLU A 165 -30.84 -33.89 -20.61
N PRO A 166 -31.80 -33.40 -19.80
CA PRO A 166 -31.52 -32.97 -18.42
C PRO A 166 -31.19 -34.16 -17.52
N LYS A 167 -30.02 -34.10 -16.87
CA LYS A 167 -29.55 -35.11 -15.89
C LYS A 167 -29.70 -34.64 -14.45
N ILE A 168 -29.40 -33.37 -14.19
CA ILE A 168 -29.46 -32.77 -12.85
C ILE A 168 -30.15 -31.43 -12.99
N GLU A 169 -31.07 -31.15 -12.07
CA GLU A 169 -31.71 -29.85 -11.91
C GLU A 169 -31.58 -29.44 -10.45
N TYR A 170 -31.09 -28.22 -10.22
CA TYR A 170 -30.84 -27.72 -8.87
C TYR A 170 -31.39 -26.30 -8.73
N HIS A 171 -32.35 -26.12 -7.82
CA HIS A 171 -32.96 -24.83 -7.50
C HIS A 171 -32.22 -24.17 -6.33
N LEU A 172 -31.81 -22.91 -6.49
CA LEU A 172 -31.10 -22.14 -5.45
C LEU A 172 -32.00 -21.59 -4.32
N SER A 173 -33.24 -22.05 -4.17
CA SER A 173 -34.20 -21.48 -3.22
C SER A 173 -34.14 -22.11 -1.82
N ALA A 174 -33.43 -21.48 -0.86
CA ALA A 174 -33.79 -21.39 0.58
C ALA A 174 -32.63 -20.82 1.44
N ILE A 175 -32.62 -19.51 1.68
CA ILE A 175 -32.09 -18.95 2.92
C ILE A 175 -33.28 -18.26 3.62
N PRO A 176 -33.67 -18.67 4.85
CA PRO A 176 -34.77 -18.02 5.55
C PRO A 176 -34.36 -16.59 5.95
N LYS A 177 -35.25 -15.62 5.72
CA LYS A 177 -35.08 -14.25 6.24
C LYS A 177 -34.83 -14.30 7.76
N PRO A 178 -33.95 -13.45 8.33
CA PRO A 178 -33.90 -13.25 9.76
C PRO A 178 -35.23 -12.66 10.23
N GLU A 179 -36.00 -13.42 11.01
CA GLU A 179 -37.21 -12.92 11.70
C GLU A 179 -36.79 -11.93 12.79
N ASN A 180 -36.56 -10.68 12.43
CA ASN A 180 -36.56 -9.55 13.36
C ASN A 180 -37.11 -8.30 12.68
N ALA A 181 -38.38 -8.37 12.28
CA ALA A 181 -39.20 -7.21 11.95
C ALA A 181 -40.62 -7.44 12.44
N LYS A 182 -40.80 -7.48 13.76
CA LYS A 182 -42.11 -7.30 14.41
C LYS A 182 -42.12 -5.96 15.13
N SER A 183 -42.47 -4.90 14.41
CA SER A 183 -43.32 -3.81 14.92
C SER A 183 -43.48 -2.68 13.88
N ALA A 184 -44.42 -2.85 12.97
CA ALA A 184 -45.21 -1.73 12.47
C ALA A 184 -46.53 -2.31 11.95
N LYS A 185 -47.63 -1.92 12.57
CA LYS A 185 -48.96 -2.17 12.04
C LYS A 185 -49.18 -1.26 10.83
N ASP A 186 -49.93 -1.81 9.89
CA ASP A 186 -50.71 -1.17 8.84
C ASP A 186 -50.12 -1.09 7.41
N ASN A 187 -50.81 -1.85 6.56
CA ASN A 187 -51.15 -1.65 5.14
C ASN A 187 -50.20 -2.13 4.03
N ASP A 188 -50.71 -3.11 3.28
CA ASP A 188 -50.51 -3.42 1.86
C ASP A 188 -49.13 -3.14 1.25
N VAL A 189 -48.23 -4.13 1.33
CA VAL A 189 -47.16 -4.30 0.34
C VAL A 189 -47.05 -5.79 -0.01
N SER A 190 -47.15 -6.07 -1.30
CA SER A 190 -46.94 -7.37 -1.93
C SER A 190 -45.66 -8.07 -1.42
N ASN A 191 -45.75 -9.38 -1.20
CA ASN A 191 -44.60 -10.26 -0.95
C ASN A 191 -43.61 -10.18 -2.15
N GLU A 192 -42.64 -9.27 -2.10
CA GLU A 192 -41.49 -9.31 -2.99
C GLU A 192 -40.59 -10.49 -2.58
N LYS A 193 -40.68 -11.58 -3.36
CA LYS A 193 -39.66 -12.62 -3.40
C LYS A 193 -38.41 -11.99 -4.04
N THR A 194 -37.27 -12.01 -3.36
CA THR A 194 -35.98 -11.69 -3.99
C THR A 194 -35.69 -12.74 -5.06
N GLU A 195 -35.59 -12.30 -6.31
CA GLU A 195 -35.26 -13.15 -7.46
C GLU A 195 -33.75 -13.48 -7.46
N TYR A 196 -33.40 -14.77 -7.59
CA TYR A 196 -32.01 -15.26 -7.58
C TYR A 196 -31.59 -15.65 -8.99
N ASN A 197 -31.19 -14.72 -9.84
CA ASN A 197 -30.93 -15.05 -11.26
C ASN A 197 -29.50 -15.59 -11.43
N ILE A 198 -29.30 -16.66 -12.19
CA ILE A 198 -27.95 -17.17 -12.52
C ILE A 198 -27.42 -16.44 -13.74
N THR A 199 -26.47 -15.53 -13.54
CA THR A 199 -26.03 -14.60 -14.58
C THR A 199 -24.84 -15.09 -15.38
N ALA A 200 -23.96 -15.89 -14.77
CA ALA A 200 -22.80 -16.49 -15.42
C ALA A 200 -22.47 -17.85 -14.79
N VAL A 201 -21.99 -18.78 -15.63
CA VAL A 201 -21.50 -20.09 -15.21
C VAL A 201 -20.11 -20.31 -15.78
N VAL A 202 -19.20 -20.83 -14.98
CA VAL A 202 -17.88 -21.30 -15.43
C VAL A 202 -17.62 -22.70 -14.89
N SER A 203 -17.08 -23.56 -15.76
CA SER A 203 -16.62 -24.90 -15.41
C SER A 203 -15.10 -24.92 -15.24
N THR A 204 -14.64 -25.80 -14.34
CA THR A 204 -13.23 -26.12 -14.06
C THR A 204 -13.07 -27.63 -13.94
N ALA A 205 -11.83 -28.13 -13.91
CA ALA A 205 -11.59 -29.56 -13.69
C ALA A 205 -12.12 -30.06 -12.32
N LYS A 206 -12.10 -29.20 -11.30
CA LYS A 206 -12.53 -29.53 -9.92
C LYS A 206 -14.03 -29.33 -9.67
N GLY A 207 -14.69 -28.45 -10.42
CA GLY A 207 -16.03 -28.01 -10.08
C GLY A 207 -16.65 -26.96 -10.99
N LEU A 208 -17.74 -26.34 -10.53
CA LEU A 208 -18.52 -25.30 -11.21
C LEU A 208 -18.60 -24.04 -10.34
N ALA A 209 -18.43 -22.87 -10.95
CA ALA A 209 -18.69 -21.58 -10.32
C ALA A 209 -19.95 -20.95 -10.94
N LEU A 210 -20.94 -20.61 -10.10
CA LEU A 210 -22.21 -20.03 -10.51
C LEU A 210 -22.36 -18.62 -9.92
N ALA A 211 -22.39 -17.61 -10.78
CA ALA A 211 -22.70 -16.25 -10.38
C ALA A 211 -24.21 -16.08 -10.24
N CYS A 212 -24.65 -15.66 -9.05
CA CYS A 212 -26.03 -15.48 -8.68
C CYS A 212 -26.27 -14.02 -8.26
N SER A 213 -27.39 -13.46 -8.70
CA SER A 213 -27.82 -12.15 -8.25
C SER A 213 -28.45 -12.26 -6.84
N PRO A 214 -28.17 -11.31 -5.92
CA PRO A 214 -27.32 -10.13 -6.10
C PRO A 214 -25.89 -10.36 -5.53
N GLY A 215 -24.86 -10.20 -6.37
CA GLY A 215 -23.43 -10.17 -5.99
C GLY A 215 -22.82 -11.42 -5.33
N LEU A 216 -23.30 -12.64 -5.65
CA LEU A 216 -22.84 -13.88 -5.01
C LEU A 216 -22.27 -14.87 -6.04
N VAL A 217 -21.21 -15.60 -5.70
CA VAL A 217 -20.69 -16.70 -6.50
C VAL A 217 -20.71 -17.99 -5.67
N HIS A 218 -21.50 -18.97 -6.10
CA HIS A 218 -21.53 -20.29 -5.50
C HIS A 218 -20.51 -21.21 -6.16
N TRP A 219 -19.69 -21.88 -5.36
CA TRP A 219 -18.71 -22.86 -5.81
C TRP A 219 -19.19 -24.28 -5.49
N PHE A 220 -19.41 -25.07 -6.55
CA PHE A 220 -19.78 -26.48 -6.48
C PHE A 220 -18.58 -27.34 -6.83
N GLU A 221 -18.21 -28.28 -5.97
CA GLU A 221 -17.16 -29.27 -6.24
C GLU A 221 -17.79 -30.57 -6.77
N ARG A 222 -17.10 -31.23 -7.69
CA ARG A 222 -17.54 -32.52 -8.23
C ARG A 222 -17.06 -33.63 -7.30
N GLU A 223 -17.98 -34.43 -6.77
CA GLU A 223 -17.59 -35.56 -5.91
C GLU A 223 -16.80 -36.60 -6.74
N PRO A 224 -15.65 -37.09 -6.24
CA PRO A 224 -14.96 -38.20 -6.87
C PRO A 224 -15.82 -39.47 -6.73
N ALA A 225 -16.02 -40.18 -7.84
CA ALA A 225 -16.76 -41.45 -7.85
C ALA A 225 -16.14 -42.44 -6.86
N THR A 226 -16.74 -42.59 -5.68
CA THR A 226 -16.27 -43.55 -4.69
C THR A 226 -16.61 -44.96 -5.16
N ASN A 227 -15.59 -45.79 -5.35
CA ASN A 227 -15.73 -47.21 -5.66
C ASN A 227 -16.40 -47.94 -4.49
N GLN A 228 -17.73 -47.99 -4.47
CA GLN A 228 -18.45 -48.92 -3.61
C GLN A 228 -18.34 -50.33 -4.21
N GLN A 229 -17.30 -51.07 -3.80
CA GLN A 229 -17.30 -52.53 -3.93
C GLN A 229 -18.19 -53.12 -2.84
N GLY A 230 -19.40 -53.51 -3.21
CA GLY A 230 -20.36 -54.12 -2.28
C GLY A 230 -21.62 -54.63 -2.96
N THR A 231 -21.52 -55.83 -3.56
CA THR A 231 -22.61 -56.79 -3.86
C THR A 231 -23.82 -56.30 -4.69
N GLY A 232 -23.85 -56.75 -5.95
CA GLY A 232 -25.07 -57.27 -6.58
C GLY A 232 -25.92 -56.32 -7.42
N VAL A 233 -25.93 -56.61 -8.73
CA VAL A 233 -26.90 -56.21 -9.77
C VAL A 233 -26.64 -54.88 -10.51
N ASN A 234 -26.17 -55.06 -11.74
CA ASN A 234 -26.11 -54.14 -12.87
C ASN A 234 -27.03 -52.91 -12.82
N GLN A 235 -26.46 -51.72 -12.54
CA GLN A 235 -26.84 -50.47 -13.19
C GLN A 235 -25.57 -49.65 -13.47
N ALA A 236 -25.17 -49.59 -14.74
CA ALA A 236 -24.12 -48.71 -15.22
C ALA A 236 -24.70 -47.30 -15.32
N GLY A 237 -24.46 -46.48 -14.30
CA GLY A 237 -24.74 -45.06 -14.28
C GLY A 237 -23.92 -44.43 -13.18
N THR A 238 -22.69 -44.01 -13.49
CA THR A 238 -21.90 -43.13 -12.62
C THR A 238 -22.72 -41.87 -12.38
N LYS A 239 -23.28 -41.75 -11.17
CA LYS A 239 -24.03 -40.57 -10.75
C LYS A 239 -23.01 -39.46 -10.52
N ASP A 240 -22.88 -38.52 -11.46
CA ASP A 240 -22.13 -37.29 -11.20
C ASP A 240 -22.90 -36.51 -10.13
N SER A 241 -22.33 -36.36 -8.95
CA SER A 241 -22.86 -35.52 -7.87
C SER A 241 -22.01 -34.26 -7.73
N TYR A 242 -22.70 -33.12 -7.60
CA TYR A 242 -22.10 -31.82 -7.32
C TYR A 242 -22.57 -31.37 -5.95
N GLN A 243 -21.64 -30.95 -5.10
CA GLN A 243 -21.94 -30.44 -3.77
C GLN A 243 -21.58 -28.96 -3.70
N LEU A 244 -22.50 -28.14 -3.17
CA LEU A 244 -22.18 -26.75 -2.84
C LEU A 244 -21.16 -26.73 -1.69
N VAL A 245 -19.96 -26.26 -1.97
CA VAL A 245 -18.89 -26.18 -0.97
C VAL A 245 -18.84 -24.80 -0.33
N ARG A 246 -19.00 -23.72 -1.11
CA ARG A 246 -18.93 -22.34 -0.61
C ARG A 246 -19.75 -21.33 -1.41
N SER A 247 -19.97 -20.18 -0.78
CA SER A 247 -20.55 -18.97 -1.37
C SER A 247 -19.58 -17.81 -1.13
N ILE A 248 -19.16 -17.13 -2.19
CA ILE A 248 -18.19 -16.03 -2.18
C ILE A 248 -18.94 -14.75 -2.55
N HIS A 249 -18.81 -13.69 -1.75
CA HIS A 249 -19.55 -12.45 -1.95
C HIS A 249 -18.68 -11.35 -2.58
N ILE A 250 -19.28 -10.49 -3.40
CA ILE A 250 -18.62 -9.25 -3.83
C ILE A 250 -18.71 -8.25 -2.66
N PRO A 251 -17.59 -7.68 -2.19
CA PRO A 251 -17.62 -6.73 -1.09
C PRO A 251 -18.47 -5.50 -1.46
N VAL A 252 -19.34 -5.10 -0.56
CA VAL A 252 -20.09 -3.83 -0.66
C VAL A 252 -19.12 -2.69 -0.34
N ASP A 253 -19.14 -1.62 -1.13
CA ASP A 253 -18.24 -0.48 -0.95
C ASP A 253 -18.36 0.07 0.49
N PRO A 254 -17.25 0.17 1.25
CA PRO A 254 -17.28 0.52 2.68
C PRO A 254 -17.75 1.95 2.98
N THR A 255 -17.95 2.78 1.94
CA THR A 255 -18.33 4.20 2.07
C THR A 255 -19.84 4.45 1.97
N GLY A 256 -20.64 3.40 1.74
CA GLY A 256 -22.11 3.48 1.75
C GLY A 256 -22.63 3.76 3.16
N THR A 257 -23.25 4.92 3.35
CA THR A 257 -23.69 5.42 4.68
C THR A 257 -25.10 4.94 5.07
N SER A 258 -25.73 4.05 4.30
CA SER A 258 -27.10 3.60 4.58
C SER A 258 -27.23 2.07 4.63
N ASP A 259 -27.90 1.57 5.67
CA ASP A 259 -28.27 0.16 5.84
C ASP A 259 -29.21 -0.35 4.73
N VAL A 260 -29.77 0.56 3.92
CA VAL A 260 -30.71 0.26 2.82
C VAL A 260 -29.96 -0.17 1.54
N ASP A 261 -28.72 0.30 1.35
CA ASP A 261 -27.90 -0.04 0.17
C ASP A 261 -27.24 -1.43 0.24
N GLN A 262 -27.21 -2.07 1.42
CA GLN A 262 -26.76 -3.46 1.59
C GLN A 262 -27.56 -4.47 0.74
N MET A 263 -28.76 -4.08 0.25
CA MET A 263 -29.59 -4.90 -0.64
C MET A 263 -29.32 -4.69 -2.14
N SER A 264 -28.49 -3.71 -2.53
CA SER A 264 -28.16 -3.44 -3.94
C SER A 264 -26.81 -4.03 -4.34
N SER A 265 -26.52 -5.28 -3.99
CA SER A 265 -25.26 -5.90 -4.43
C SER A 265 -25.22 -6.01 -5.95
N HIS A 266 -24.19 -5.40 -6.53
CA HIS A 266 -23.96 -5.31 -7.96
C HIS A 266 -24.17 -6.67 -8.66
N LYS A 267 -24.91 -6.66 -9.78
CA LYS A 267 -25.17 -7.88 -10.54
C LYS A 267 -23.88 -8.29 -11.25
N ILE A 268 -23.45 -9.53 -11.04
CA ILE A 268 -22.31 -10.09 -11.77
C ILE A 268 -22.76 -10.27 -13.22
N THR A 269 -22.08 -9.63 -14.16
CA THR A 269 -22.38 -9.70 -15.60
C THR A 269 -21.58 -10.81 -16.26
N HIS A 270 -20.32 -10.97 -15.86
CA HIS A 270 -19.41 -11.97 -16.41
C HIS A 270 -18.57 -12.62 -15.32
N LEU A 271 -18.33 -13.92 -15.47
CA LEU A 271 -17.46 -14.71 -14.62
C LEU A 271 -16.47 -15.46 -15.52
N VAL A 272 -15.19 -15.44 -15.17
CA VAL A 272 -14.12 -16.13 -15.92
C VAL A 272 -13.13 -16.74 -14.95
N VAL A 273 -12.58 -17.91 -15.27
CA VAL A 273 -11.53 -18.56 -14.47
C VAL A 273 -10.20 -18.46 -15.21
N SER A 274 -9.11 -18.29 -14.45
CA SER A 274 -7.76 -18.29 -15.01
C SER A 274 -7.46 -19.65 -15.65
N PRO A 275 -6.65 -19.71 -16.72
CA PRO A 275 -6.32 -21.00 -17.33
C PRO A 275 -5.48 -21.94 -16.44
N SER A 276 -4.90 -21.44 -15.35
CA SER A 276 -4.31 -22.27 -14.28
C SER A 276 -5.35 -22.81 -13.29
N GLU A 277 -6.61 -22.37 -13.38
CA GLU A 277 -7.70 -22.64 -12.45
C GLU A 277 -7.43 -22.18 -11.00
N GLU A 278 -6.61 -21.14 -10.86
CA GLU A 278 -6.20 -20.60 -9.55
C GLU A 278 -6.94 -19.32 -9.18
N VAL A 279 -7.45 -18.56 -10.16
CA VAL A 279 -8.09 -17.27 -9.90
C VAL A 279 -9.43 -17.21 -10.63
N ILE A 280 -10.47 -16.80 -9.93
CA ILE A 280 -11.77 -16.46 -10.51
C ILE A 280 -11.84 -14.94 -10.63
N VAL A 281 -12.25 -14.44 -11.80
CA VAL A 281 -12.49 -13.02 -12.05
C VAL A 281 -13.98 -12.81 -12.29
N ALA A 282 -14.58 -11.87 -11.56
CA ALA A 282 -15.96 -11.45 -11.71
C ALA A 282 -16.01 -9.98 -12.16
N CYS A 283 -16.85 -9.69 -13.15
CA CYS A 283 -17.17 -8.33 -13.57
C CYS A 283 -18.61 -8.01 -13.17
N THR A 284 -18.84 -6.80 -12.68
CA THR A 284 -20.15 -6.33 -12.26
C THR A 284 -20.81 -5.38 -13.26
N ASP A 285 -22.10 -5.15 -13.09
CA ASP A 285 -22.86 -4.10 -13.79
C ASP A 285 -22.38 -2.68 -13.47
N ALA A 286 -21.75 -2.47 -12.31
CA ALA A 286 -21.06 -1.23 -11.96
C ALA A 286 -19.67 -1.06 -12.59
N HIS A 287 -19.35 -1.81 -13.65
CA HIS A 287 -18.07 -1.73 -14.38
C HIS A 287 -16.83 -1.99 -13.52
N GLN A 288 -16.98 -2.70 -12.40
CA GLN A 288 -15.89 -3.05 -11.51
C GLN A 288 -15.45 -4.50 -11.74
N ILE A 289 -14.15 -4.75 -11.59
CA ILE A 289 -13.55 -6.07 -11.77
C ILE A 289 -12.99 -6.55 -10.43
N TYR A 290 -13.33 -7.79 -10.11
CA TYR A 290 -12.98 -8.45 -8.86
C TYR A 290 -12.25 -9.76 -9.14
N SER A 291 -11.25 -10.10 -8.33
CA SER A 291 -10.54 -11.38 -8.36
C SER A 291 -10.68 -12.13 -7.05
N PHE A 292 -10.68 -13.45 -7.13
CA PHE A 292 -10.65 -14.34 -5.97
C PHE A 292 -9.68 -15.48 -6.22
N ASN A 293 -8.77 -15.75 -5.28
CA ASN A 293 -7.78 -16.82 -5.38
C ASN A 293 -8.32 -18.14 -4.80
N LEU A 294 -8.33 -19.19 -5.63
CA LEU A 294 -8.77 -20.56 -5.33
C LEU A 294 -7.71 -21.42 -4.61
N THR A 295 -6.48 -20.93 -4.41
CA THR A 295 -5.35 -21.71 -3.84
C THR A 295 -4.99 -21.37 -2.39
N SER A 296 -5.62 -20.37 -1.77
CA SER A 296 -5.29 -19.95 -0.40
C SER A 296 -5.45 -21.11 0.61
N VAL A 297 -4.41 -21.36 1.41
CA VAL A 297 -4.28 -22.47 2.39
C VAL A 297 -5.45 -22.56 3.38
N ASP A 298 -6.22 -21.47 3.54
CA ASP A 298 -7.47 -21.40 4.30
C ASP A 298 -8.61 -22.28 3.73
N LEU A 299 -8.51 -22.75 2.50
CA LEU A 299 -9.46 -23.69 1.89
C LEU A 299 -9.53 -25.05 2.59
N ALA A 300 -8.43 -25.51 3.23
CA ALA A 300 -8.34 -26.87 3.75
C ALA A 300 -8.64 -27.00 5.26
N MET A 301 -8.47 -25.94 6.06
CA MET A 301 -8.47 -26.08 7.53
C MET A 301 -9.77 -25.73 8.26
N LYS A 302 -10.72 -24.99 7.65
CA LYS A 302 -11.90 -24.49 8.39
C LYS A 302 -13.27 -24.86 7.82
N GLY A 303 -13.36 -25.38 6.59
CA GLY A 303 -14.64 -25.51 5.87
C GLY A 303 -15.56 -26.67 6.32
N SER A 304 -15.00 -27.86 6.57
CA SER A 304 -15.81 -29.08 6.77
C SER A 304 -16.41 -29.23 8.17
N GLU A 305 -15.64 -28.91 9.23
CA GLU A 305 -16.15 -28.96 10.60
C GLU A 305 -17.07 -27.77 10.95
N PHE A 306 -16.85 -26.60 10.36
CA PHE A 306 -17.60 -25.38 10.66
C PHE A 306 -19.04 -25.43 10.12
N LEU A 307 -19.24 -25.89 8.87
CA LEU A 307 -20.58 -25.96 8.27
C LEU A 307 -21.45 -27.06 8.89
N GLN A 308 -20.87 -28.23 9.18
CA GLN A 308 -21.65 -29.37 9.70
C GLN A 308 -22.07 -29.17 11.17
N LYS A 309 -21.24 -28.50 11.97
CA LYS A 309 -21.53 -28.21 13.38
C LYS A 309 -22.50 -27.03 13.54
N ASN A 310 -22.36 -26.00 12.70
CA ASN A 310 -23.22 -24.81 12.75
C ASN A 310 -24.64 -25.07 12.22
N MET A 311 -24.84 -26.02 11.29
CA MET A 311 -26.19 -26.44 10.89
C MET A 311 -26.94 -27.19 11.99
N VAL A 312 -26.22 -27.97 12.82
CA VAL A 312 -26.80 -28.71 13.95
C VAL A 312 -27.06 -27.78 15.14
N ASP A 313 -26.15 -26.86 15.44
CA ASP A 313 -26.33 -25.88 16.53
C ASP A 313 -27.40 -24.80 16.20
N ALA A 314 -27.53 -24.38 14.93
CA ALA A 314 -28.57 -23.46 14.49
C ALA A 314 -29.98 -24.06 14.56
N ALA A 315 -30.11 -25.36 14.28
CA ALA A 315 -31.38 -26.09 14.42
C ALA A 315 -31.80 -26.28 15.89
N ILE A 316 -30.84 -26.29 16.83
CA ILE A 316 -31.11 -26.55 18.26
C ILE A 316 -31.30 -25.27 19.07
N LYS A 317 -30.71 -24.13 18.67
CA LYS A 317 -30.70 -22.89 19.49
C LYS A 317 -31.39 -21.66 18.91
N GLY A 318 -31.88 -21.68 17.66
CA GLY A 318 -32.65 -20.57 17.09
C GLY A 318 -31.92 -19.21 17.10
N GLN A 319 -30.58 -19.21 17.05
CA GLN A 319 -29.76 -18.00 16.99
C GLN A 319 -29.21 -17.82 15.56
N SER A 320 -29.22 -16.58 15.08
CA SER A 320 -28.62 -16.16 13.82
C SER A 320 -27.09 -16.30 13.85
N ILE A 321 -26.54 -16.93 12.82
CA ILE A 321 -25.11 -17.20 12.65
C ILE A 321 -24.37 -15.88 12.34
N PRO A 322 -23.26 -15.53 13.02
CA PRO A 322 -22.39 -14.45 12.59
C PRO A 322 -21.63 -14.91 11.34
N SER A 323 -21.87 -14.24 10.22
CA SER A 323 -21.28 -14.55 8.92
C SER A 323 -19.89 -13.92 8.77
N GLU A 324 -18.82 -14.67 9.03
CA GLU A 324 -17.53 -14.37 8.40
C GLU A 324 -17.63 -14.76 6.91
N PHE A 325 -18.00 -13.79 6.06
CA PHE A 325 -18.06 -14.00 4.61
C PHE A 325 -16.67 -13.90 3.99
N ILE A 326 -16.37 -14.84 3.07
CA ILE A 326 -15.20 -14.75 2.19
C ILE A 326 -15.58 -13.84 1.02
N SER A 327 -14.83 -12.76 0.82
CA SER A 327 -15.11 -11.76 -0.22
C SER A 327 -14.10 -11.80 -1.36
N PHE A 328 -14.55 -11.37 -2.54
CA PHE A 328 -13.64 -11.00 -3.63
C PHE A 328 -12.75 -9.81 -3.27
N GLU A 329 -11.61 -9.69 -3.95
CA GLU A 329 -10.73 -8.51 -3.90
C GLU A 329 -10.85 -7.71 -5.21
N PRO A 330 -10.99 -6.37 -5.17
CA PRO A 330 -11.03 -5.55 -6.39
C PRO A 330 -9.66 -5.54 -7.10
N ILE A 331 -9.65 -5.73 -8.43
CA ILE A 331 -8.41 -5.74 -9.23
C ILE A 331 -7.92 -4.32 -9.53
N ALA A 332 -8.87 -3.40 -9.75
CA ALA A 332 -8.59 -2.02 -10.13
C ALA A 332 -9.34 -1.06 -9.21
N GLN A 333 -9.01 0.23 -9.31
CA GLN A 333 -9.76 1.28 -8.65
C GLN A 333 -11.21 1.28 -9.16
N SER A 334 -12.14 1.67 -8.30
CA SER A 334 -13.54 1.84 -8.71
C SER A 334 -13.61 2.95 -9.77
N PHE A 335 -14.32 2.68 -10.88
CA PHE A 335 -14.69 3.69 -11.89
C PHE A 335 -16.15 4.12 -11.75
N HIS A 336 -16.50 5.27 -12.33
CA HIS A 336 -17.89 5.68 -12.41
C HIS A 336 -18.71 4.69 -13.24
N HIS A 337 -19.95 4.44 -12.82
CA HIS A 337 -20.88 3.55 -13.54
C HIS A 337 -22.16 4.28 -14.00
N GLY A 338 -22.14 5.60 -13.93
CA GLY A 338 -23.15 6.49 -14.49
C GLY A 338 -22.48 7.65 -15.23
N GLN A 339 -23.27 8.33 -16.07
CA GLN A 339 -22.81 9.49 -16.83
C GLN A 339 -22.11 10.51 -15.93
N ILE A 340 -20.89 10.93 -16.31
CA ILE A 340 -20.15 11.95 -15.59
C ILE A 340 -20.71 13.33 -15.98
N LEU A 341 -21.27 14.03 -14.99
CA LEU A 341 -21.99 15.29 -15.17
C LEU A 341 -21.13 16.52 -14.89
N GLY A 342 -20.15 16.39 -13.98
CA GLY A 342 -19.24 17.46 -13.61
C GLY A 342 -17.78 17.04 -13.62
N LEU A 343 -16.92 17.98 -13.99
CA LEU A 343 -15.47 17.85 -14.01
C LEU A 343 -14.83 19.18 -13.62
N ASP A 344 -13.87 19.15 -12.71
CA ASP A 344 -13.00 20.29 -12.45
C ASP A 344 -11.58 19.88 -12.03
N THR A 345 -10.62 20.78 -12.21
CA THR A 345 -9.19 20.56 -11.93
C THR A 345 -8.68 21.50 -10.85
N CYS A 346 -7.79 21.02 -9.99
CA CYS A 346 -7.13 21.87 -9.00
C CYS A 346 -5.92 22.61 -9.59
N ILE A 347 -5.66 23.83 -9.10
CA ILE A 347 -4.52 24.67 -9.53
C ILE A 347 -3.27 24.35 -8.72
N ARG A 348 -3.39 24.13 -7.40
CA ARG A 348 -2.22 23.94 -6.50
C ARG A 348 -1.87 22.48 -6.21
N LYS A 349 -2.71 21.54 -6.63
CA LYS A 349 -2.51 20.10 -6.44
C LYS A 349 -2.81 19.34 -7.73
N PRO A 350 -2.23 18.14 -7.94
CA PRO A 350 -2.48 17.34 -9.12
C PRO A 350 -3.81 16.57 -9.03
N LEU A 351 -4.89 17.27 -8.66
CA LEU A 351 -6.21 16.67 -8.40
C LEU A 351 -7.23 17.04 -9.47
N ILE A 352 -8.06 16.08 -9.83
CA ILE A 352 -9.29 16.23 -10.63
C ILE A 352 -10.46 15.78 -9.76
N ALA A 353 -11.58 16.50 -9.82
CA ALA A 353 -12.82 16.05 -9.23
C ALA A 353 -13.86 15.74 -10.31
N THR A 354 -14.56 14.63 -10.14
CA THR A 354 -15.68 14.23 -10.98
C THR A 354 -16.92 13.96 -10.13
N CYS A 355 -18.08 14.28 -10.69
CA CYS A 355 -19.36 13.85 -10.14
C CYS A 355 -20.20 13.21 -11.24
N ALA A 356 -20.95 12.17 -10.88
CA ALA A 356 -21.69 11.38 -11.85
C ALA A 356 -23.11 11.06 -11.39
N ALA A 357 -23.92 10.59 -12.34
CA ALA A 357 -25.29 10.12 -12.11
C ALA A 357 -25.35 8.86 -11.22
N ASP A 358 -24.22 8.20 -10.96
CA ASP A 358 -24.11 7.10 -9.97
C ASP A 358 -24.17 7.58 -8.50
N ARG A 359 -24.43 8.88 -8.29
CA ARG A 359 -24.48 9.56 -7.00
C ARG A 359 -23.14 9.57 -6.26
N SER A 360 -22.04 9.31 -6.95
CA SER A 360 -20.70 9.37 -6.38
C SER A 360 -19.96 10.64 -6.79
N VAL A 361 -19.15 11.14 -5.86
CA VAL A 361 -18.12 12.16 -6.09
C VAL A 361 -16.77 11.50 -5.91
N ARG A 362 -15.88 11.71 -6.88
CA ARG A 362 -14.55 11.07 -6.91
C ARG A 362 -13.47 12.11 -7.14
N ILE A 363 -12.39 11.97 -6.39
CA ILE A 363 -11.19 12.81 -6.50
C ILE A 363 -10.05 11.92 -6.99
N TRP A 364 -9.49 12.28 -8.12
CA TRP A 364 -8.43 11.56 -8.81
C TRP A 364 -7.14 12.36 -8.77
N ASN A 365 -6.03 11.67 -8.63
CA ASN A 365 -4.70 12.22 -8.83
C ASN A 365 -4.23 11.86 -10.25
N PHE A 366 -4.02 12.88 -11.08
CA PHE A 366 -3.67 12.67 -12.49
C PHE A 366 -2.17 12.44 -12.72
N GLU A 367 -1.33 12.66 -11.72
CA GLU A 367 0.10 12.36 -11.80
C GLU A 367 0.38 10.89 -11.47
N SER A 368 -0.26 10.37 -10.43
CA SER A 368 -0.17 8.94 -10.05
C SER A 368 -1.16 8.04 -10.78
N ASN A 369 -2.18 8.60 -11.45
CA ASN A 369 -3.32 7.87 -12.01
C ASN A 369 -4.06 7.03 -10.93
N THR A 370 -4.27 7.63 -9.76
CA THR A 370 -4.95 6.98 -8.63
C THR A 370 -6.20 7.72 -8.17
N LEU A 371 -7.23 6.97 -7.81
CA LEU A 371 -8.40 7.43 -7.07
C LEU A 371 -7.98 7.67 -5.62
N GLU A 372 -7.94 8.94 -5.21
CA GLU A 372 -7.57 9.34 -3.85
C GLU A 372 -8.78 9.25 -2.91
N LEU A 373 -9.93 9.76 -3.35
CA LEU A 373 -11.16 9.77 -2.55
C LEU A 373 -12.36 9.38 -3.41
N SER A 374 -13.26 8.59 -2.85
CA SER A 374 -14.56 8.28 -3.42
C SER A 374 -15.62 8.30 -2.34
N LYS A 375 -16.74 8.96 -2.60
CA LYS A 375 -17.89 8.96 -1.70
C LYS A 375 -19.19 8.92 -2.47
N GLN A 376 -20.06 7.98 -2.10
CA GLN A 376 -21.42 7.91 -2.59
C GLN A 376 -22.38 8.69 -1.69
N PHE A 377 -23.34 9.37 -2.31
CA PHE A 377 -24.36 10.16 -1.64
C PHE A 377 -25.75 9.62 -1.97
N ALA A 378 -26.74 9.94 -1.13
CA ALA A 378 -28.13 9.53 -1.38
C ALA A 378 -28.73 10.23 -2.62
N GLU A 379 -28.33 11.48 -2.84
CA GLU A 379 -28.83 12.37 -3.89
C GLU A 379 -27.87 12.44 -5.08
N GLU A 380 -28.40 12.69 -6.27
CA GLU A 380 -27.60 12.88 -7.49
C GLU A 380 -26.81 14.19 -7.47
N ALA A 381 -25.53 14.12 -7.85
CA ALA A 381 -24.67 15.27 -8.03
C ALA A 381 -24.65 15.69 -9.50
N TYR A 382 -24.98 16.96 -9.77
CA TYR A 382 -25.08 17.52 -11.12
C TYR A 382 -23.88 18.36 -11.55
N SER A 383 -23.20 19.00 -10.60
CA SER A 383 -22.04 19.84 -10.89
C SER A 383 -21.00 19.73 -9.78
N ILE A 384 -19.75 19.96 -10.13
CA ILE A 384 -18.64 19.99 -9.19
C ILE A 384 -17.66 21.09 -9.56
N ALA A 385 -17.10 21.75 -8.55
CA ALA A 385 -15.99 22.68 -8.69
C ALA A 385 -14.98 22.45 -7.58
N LEU A 386 -13.69 22.44 -7.90
CA LEU A 386 -12.59 22.35 -6.95
C LEU A 386 -12.08 23.73 -6.59
N HIS A 387 -11.87 23.96 -5.30
CA HIS A 387 -11.21 25.18 -4.88
C HIS A 387 -9.73 25.15 -5.31
N PRO A 388 -9.11 26.28 -5.70
CA PRO A 388 -7.71 26.33 -6.13
C PRO A 388 -6.69 25.73 -5.14
N THR A 389 -7.01 25.70 -3.84
CA THR A 389 -6.16 25.07 -2.81
C THR A 389 -6.22 23.54 -2.79
N GLY A 390 -7.26 22.92 -3.33
CA GLY A 390 -7.48 21.48 -3.29
C GLY A 390 -7.85 20.92 -1.91
N LEU A 391 -8.39 21.77 -1.02
CA LEU A 391 -8.91 21.36 0.30
C LEU A 391 -10.44 21.41 0.38
N TYR A 392 -11.07 22.09 -0.58
CA TYR A 392 -12.53 22.25 -0.63
C TYR A 392 -13.05 21.89 -2.01
N ALA A 393 -14.24 21.31 -2.05
CA ALA A 393 -15.00 21.04 -3.26
C ALA A 393 -16.43 21.58 -3.09
N LEU A 394 -16.98 22.15 -4.15
CA LEU A 394 -18.37 22.56 -4.21
C LEU A 394 -19.12 21.55 -5.07
N VAL A 395 -20.17 20.94 -4.52
CA VAL A 395 -20.97 19.91 -5.20
C VAL A 395 -22.42 20.34 -5.24
N GLY A 396 -22.98 20.44 -6.45
CA GLY A 396 -24.38 20.75 -6.68
C GLY A 396 -25.22 19.48 -6.70
N PHE A 397 -26.02 19.23 -5.67
CA PHE A 397 -26.94 18.10 -5.63
C PHE A 397 -28.33 18.48 -6.15
N SER A 398 -29.19 17.47 -6.35
CA SER A 398 -30.62 17.62 -6.63
C SER A 398 -31.32 18.52 -5.60
N ASP A 399 -30.97 18.38 -4.32
CA ASP A 399 -31.60 19.06 -3.20
C ASP A 399 -30.98 20.43 -2.89
N LYS A 400 -29.65 20.49 -2.75
CA LYS A 400 -28.90 21.67 -2.31
C LYS A 400 -27.51 21.72 -2.93
N LEU A 401 -26.91 22.90 -2.89
CA LEU A 401 -25.50 23.09 -3.21
C LEU A 401 -24.67 23.00 -1.93
N ARG A 402 -23.68 22.11 -1.89
CA ARG A 402 -22.90 21.83 -0.67
C ARG A 402 -21.43 22.16 -0.89
N LEU A 403 -20.86 22.96 0.00
CA LEU A 403 -19.42 23.15 0.12
C LEU A 403 -18.88 22.06 1.05
N MET A 404 -17.91 21.31 0.56
CA MET A 404 -17.36 20.13 1.20
C MET A 404 -15.86 20.30 1.47
N ASN A 405 -15.42 19.76 2.61
CA ASN A 405 -14.02 19.60 2.95
C ASN A 405 -13.52 18.28 2.38
N LEU A 406 -12.37 18.34 1.70
CA LEU A 406 -11.62 17.18 1.23
C LEU A 406 -10.61 16.79 2.31
N LEU A 407 -10.96 15.79 3.12
CA LEU A 407 -10.08 15.25 4.16
C LEU A 407 -9.22 14.12 3.58
N ILE A 408 -8.25 13.62 4.35
CA ILE A 408 -7.37 12.51 3.93
C ILE A 408 -8.14 11.24 3.53
N ASP A 409 -9.18 10.88 4.28
CA ASP A 409 -9.90 9.60 4.13
C ASP A 409 -11.40 9.81 3.77
N ASP A 410 -11.92 11.05 3.73
CA ASP A 410 -13.37 11.31 3.58
C ASP A 410 -13.70 12.69 2.97
N ILE A 411 -14.90 12.80 2.38
CA ILE A 411 -15.48 14.05 1.87
C ILE A 411 -16.65 14.45 2.77
N ARG A 412 -16.54 15.58 3.49
CA ARG A 412 -17.57 16.02 4.46
C ARG A 412 -18.17 17.35 4.10
N THR A 413 -19.48 17.47 4.21
CA THR A 413 -20.17 18.76 4.06
C THR A 413 -19.75 19.71 5.17
N PHE A 414 -19.29 20.89 4.77
CA PHE A 414 -18.90 21.99 5.64
C PHE A 414 -19.96 23.10 5.68
N HIS A 415 -20.56 23.43 4.52
CA HIS A 415 -21.62 24.43 4.42
C HIS A 415 -22.65 24.07 3.35
N GLU A 416 -23.90 24.49 3.51
CA GLU A 416 -24.98 24.24 2.55
C GLU A 416 -25.63 25.54 2.09
N PHE A 417 -25.73 25.73 0.78
CA PHE A 417 -26.45 26.81 0.15
C PHE A 417 -27.83 26.33 -0.32
N PRO A 418 -28.90 27.12 -0.14
CA PRO A 418 -30.27 26.75 -0.48
C PRO A 418 -30.56 26.85 -2.01
N ILE A 419 -29.68 26.29 -2.84
CA ILE A 419 -29.78 26.25 -4.30
C ILE A 419 -30.04 24.81 -4.73
N ARG A 420 -31.21 24.55 -5.30
CA ARG A 420 -31.61 23.21 -5.74
C ARG A 420 -31.21 22.95 -7.19
N GLY A 421 -30.75 21.74 -7.49
CA GLY A 421 -30.48 21.29 -8.85
C GLY A 421 -29.47 22.17 -9.60
N CYS A 422 -28.42 22.63 -8.91
CA CYS A 422 -27.37 23.45 -9.51
C CYS A 422 -26.65 22.65 -10.61
N ARG A 423 -26.79 23.07 -11.88
CA ARG A 423 -26.21 22.36 -13.03
C ARG A 423 -24.82 22.85 -13.40
N GLU A 424 -24.44 24.05 -12.99
CA GLU A 424 -23.11 24.62 -13.20
C GLU A 424 -22.70 25.45 -12.00
N CYS A 425 -21.46 25.25 -11.56
CA CYS A 425 -20.84 26.05 -10.52
C CYS A 425 -19.34 26.16 -10.78
N ALA A 426 -18.72 27.26 -10.34
CA ALA A 426 -17.29 27.48 -10.52
C ALA A 426 -16.72 28.40 -9.43
N PHE A 427 -15.50 28.10 -8.99
CA PHE A 427 -14.71 29.03 -8.19
C PHE A 427 -14.00 30.05 -9.09
N SER A 428 -13.81 31.26 -8.56
CA SER A 428 -12.83 32.22 -9.09
C SER A 428 -11.41 31.66 -9.02
N ASN A 429 -10.48 32.14 -9.85
CA ASN A 429 -9.10 31.65 -9.89
C ASN A 429 -8.36 31.91 -8.57
N GLY A 430 -8.67 33.04 -7.89
CA GLY A 430 -8.19 33.33 -6.55
C GLY A 430 -8.95 32.61 -5.42
N GLY A 431 -10.04 31.91 -5.72
CA GLY A 431 -10.85 31.15 -4.75
C GLY A 431 -11.74 31.98 -3.81
N HIS A 432 -11.68 33.31 -3.89
CA HIS A 432 -12.39 34.22 -2.99
C HIS A 432 -13.90 34.35 -3.29
N LEU A 433 -14.30 34.12 -4.55
CA LEU A 433 -15.69 34.09 -5.01
C LEU A 433 -16.11 32.72 -5.54
N LEU A 434 -17.42 32.45 -5.41
CA LEU A 434 -18.11 31.25 -5.87
C LEU A 434 -19.29 31.65 -6.74
N ALA A 435 -19.37 31.13 -7.97
CA ALA A 435 -20.52 31.29 -8.85
C ALA A 435 -21.36 30.01 -8.89
N ALA A 436 -22.68 30.14 -8.74
CA ALA A 436 -23.63 29.04 -8.79
C ALA A 436 -24.85 29.39 -9.66
N VAL A 437 -25.24 28.47 -10.54
CA VAL A 437 -26.44 28.65 -11.39
C VAL A 437 -27.69 28.17 -10.67
N HIS A 438 -28.64 29.08 -10.51
CA HIS A 438 -29.99 28.78 -10.03
C HIS A 438 -31.01 29.08 -11.14
N GLY A 439 -31.33 28.06 -11.94
CA GLY A 439 -32.21 28.20 -13.09
C GLY A 439 -31.58 29.03 -14.21
N ASN A 440 -32.06 30.26 -14.41
CA ASN A 440 -31.56 31.22 -15.40
C ASN A 440 -30.80 32.41 -14.76
N VAL A 441 -30.56 32.34 -13.45
CA VAL A 441 -29.85 33.39 -12.68
C VAL A 441 -28.53 32.81 -12.18
N ILE A 442 -27.48 33.61 -12.20
CA ILE A 442 -26.19 33.26 -11.60
C ILE A 442 -26.08 33.99 -10.26
N GLN A 443 -25.82 33.25 -9.20
CA GLN A 443 -25.63 33.76 -7.86
C GLN A 443 -24.15 33.73 -7.50
N ILE A 444 -23.62 34.86 -7.02
CA ILE A 444 -22.22 34.98 -6.59
C ILE A 444 -22.18 35.03 -5.07
N PHE A 445 -21.37 34.17 -4.47
CA PHE A 445 -21.14 34.09 -3.03
C PHE A 445 -19.69 34.40 -2.69
N SER A 446 -19.48 34.99 -1.51
CA SER A 446 -18.15 35.15 -0.92
C SER A 446 -17.78 33.88 -0.16
N LEU A 447 -16.59 33.33 -0.41
CA LEU A 447 -16.13 32.15 0.33
C LEU A 447 -15.79 32.46 1.80
N THR A 448 -15.49 33.73 2.13
CA THR A 448 -15.13 34.13 3.50
C THR A 448 -16.34 34.30 4.39
N THR A 449 -17.44 34.85 3.86
CA THR A 449 -18.66 35.14 4.65
C THR A 449 -19.80 34.16 4.38
N PHE A 450 -19.74 33.37 3.31
CA PHE A 450 -20.82 32.51 2.80
C PHE A 450 -22.11 33.26 2.42
N GLU A 451 -22.05 34.59 2.34
CA GLU A 451 -23.19 35.41 1.96
C GLU A 451 -23.24 35.62 0.44
N ASN A 452 -24.47 35.80 -0.08
CA ASN A 452 -24.70 36.17 -1.47
C ASN A 452 -24.29 37.63 -1.69
N VAL A 453 -23.27 37.83 -2.53
CA VAL A 453 -22.73 39.16 -2.84
C VAL A 453 -23.57 39.82 -3.93
N THR A 454 -23.81 39.12 -5.04
CA THR A 454 -24.54 39.63 -6.20
C THR A 454 -25.35 38.53 -6.90
N ASN A 455 -26.40 38.94 -7.61
CA ASN A 455 -27.20 38.05 -8.46
C ASN A 455 -27.24 38.61 -9.89
N LEU A 456 -26.69 37.86 -10.84
CA LEU A 456 -26.63 38.22 -12.25
C LEU A 456 -27.88 37.69 -12.97
N LYS A 457 -28.78 38.60 -13.36
CA LYS A 457 -30.06 38.29 -14.00
C LYS A 457 -30.06 38.80 -15.44
N GLY A 458 -30.39 37.95 -16.40
CA GLY A 458 -30.53 38.36 -17.81
C GLY A 458 -30.71 37.22 -18.81
N HIS A 459 -30.30 35.99 -18.48
CA HIS A 459 -30.58 34.83 -19.34
C HIS A 459 -32.08 34.50 -19.36
N ASN A 460 -32.60 34.24 -20.55
CA ASN A 460 -33.99 33.82 -20.77
C ASN A 460 -34.13 32.30 -20.89
N GLY A 461 -33.01 31.59 -21.03
CA GLY A 461 -32.93 30.14 -21.10
C GLY A 461 -32.09 29.54 -19.99
N LYS A 462 -31.93 28.21 -20.00
CA LYS A 462 -31.03 27.50 -19.09
C LYS A 462 -29.59 27.85 -19.42
N ILE A 463 -28.81 28.21 -18.41
CA ILE A 463 -27.37 28.46 -18.53
C ILE A 463 -26.66 27.11 -18.63
N ARG A 464 -25.73 26.98 -19.58
CA ARG A 464 -25.03 25.72 -19.87
C ARG A 464 -23.56 25.72 -19.45
N CYS A 465 -22.92 26.89 -19.43
CA CYS A 465 -21.53 27.00 -19.01
C CYS A 465 -21.25 28.41 -18.49
N ILE A 466 -20.36 28.48 -17.51
CA ILE A 466 -19.84 29.71 -16.92
C ILE A 466 -18.32 29.60 -16.84
N VAL A 467 -17.62 30.68 -17.16
CA VAL A 467 -16.17 30.78 -17.08
C VAL A 467 -15.77 32.12 -16.47
N TRP A 468 -14.83 32.09 -15.52
CA TRP A 468 -14.19 33.28 -14.96
C TRP A 468 -13.07 33.75 -15.89
N SER A 469 -12.89 35.07 -16.01
CA SER A 469 -11.68 35.62 -16.63
C SER A 469 -10.45 35.35 -15.77
N SER A 470 -9.27 35.30 -16.39
CA SER A 470 -8.01 35.02 -15.67
C SER A 470 -7.68 36.04 -14.56
N ASP A 471 -8.27 37.23 -14.61
CA ASP A 471 -8.13 38.29 -13.62
C ASP A 471 -9.30 38.35 -12.59
N ASP A 472 -10.25 37.42 -12.67
CA ASP A 472 -11.48 37.34 -11.85
C ASP A 472 -12.40 38.59 -11.94
N ASN A 473 -12.12 39.55 -12.81
CA ASN A 473 -12.91 40.79 -12.95
C ASN A 473 -14.14 40.64 -13.85
N LYS A 474 -14.19 39.60 -14.67
CA LYS A 474 -15.33 39.30 -15.55
C LYS A 474 -15.79 37.87 -15.36
N LEU A 475 -17.09 37.67 -15.52
CA LEU A 475 -17.69 36.34 -15.63
C LEU A 475 -18.38 36.24 -16.98
N ILE A 476 -18.13 35.17 -17.72
CA ILE A 476 -18.76 34.90 -19.01
C ILE A 476 -19.73 33.74 -18.83
N SER A 477 -20.94 33.89 -19.36
CA SER A 477 -21.96 32.84 -19.34
C SER A 477 -22.57 32.62 -20.72
N CYS A 478 -22.90 31.36 -21.01
CA CYS A 478 -23.62 31.00 -22.22
C CYS A 478 -24.83 30.10 -21.90
N GLY A 479 -25.88 30.19 -22.73
CA GLY A 479 -27.14 29.50 -22.47
C GLY A 479 -27.89 29.03 -23.71
N MET A 480 -28.97 28.29 -23.45
CA MET A 480 -29.90 27.78 -24.46
C MET A 480 -30.72 28.89 -25.15
N ASP A 481 -30.69 30.11 -24.62
CA ASP A 481 -31.29 31.29 -25.24
C ASP A 481 -30.49 31.85 -26.42
N GLY A 482 -29.33 31.26 -26.71
CA GLY A 482 -28.44 31.70 -27.78
C GLY A 482 -27.71 32.99 -27.45
N ALA A 483 -27.61 33.32 -26.16
CA ALA A 483 -26.85 34.47 -25.69
C ALA A 483 -25.53 34.03 -25.05
N VAL A 484 -24.48 34.80 -25.31
CA VAL A 484 -23.23 34.85 -24.54
C VAL A 484 -23.18 36.21 -23.87
N TYR A 485 -23.14 36.24 -22.54
CA TYR A 485 -23.09 37.46 -21.75
C TYR A 485 -21.76 37.61 -21.03
N GLU A 486 -21.26 38.84 -20.99
CA GLU A 486 -20.16 39.26 -20.14
C GLU A 486 -20.72 40.03 -18.93
N TRP A 487 -20.27 39.66 -17.74
CA TRP A 487 -20.72 40.23 -16.47
C TRP A 487 -19.56 40.83 -15.69
N ASP A 488 -19.82 41.96 -15.03
CA ASP A 488 -18.98 42.49 -13.95
C ASP A 488 -19.54 41.94 -12.62
N PRO A 489 -18.86 40.98 -11.96
CA PRO A 489 -19.35 40.31 -10.75
C PRO A 489 -19.39 41.25 -9.55
N GLN A 490 -18.57 42.31 -9.52
CA GLN A 490 -18.55 43.28 -8.42
C GLN A 490 -19.75 44.24 -8.48
N LYS A 491 -20.10 44.70 -9.68
CA LYS A 491 -21.24 45.61 -9.89
C LYS A 491 -22.56 44.88 -10.09
N GLY A 492 -22.52 43.59 -10.44
CA GLY A 492 -23.71 42.81 -10.78
C GLY A 492 -24.35 43.23 -12.11
N THR A 493 -23.60 43.92 -12.98
CA THR A 493 -24.10 44.48 -14.25
C THR A 493 -23.54 43.72 -15.44
N ARG A 494 -24.34 43.61 -16.50
CA ARG A 494 -23.91 43.07 -17.80
C ARG A 494 -23.09 44.11 -18.54
N THR A 495 -21.87 43.75 -18.95
CA THR A 495 -20.93 44.64 -19.66
C THR A 495 -20.95 44.43 -21.17
N GLY A 496 -21.27 43.21 -21.64
CA GLY A 496 -21.33 42.84 -23.05
C GLY A 496 -22.41 41.79 -23.33
N GLU A 497 -22.94 41.80 -24.55
CA GLU A 497 -23.89 40.78 -25.03
C GLU A 497 -23.66 40.41 -26.49
N SER A 498 -23.63 39.12 -26.78
CA SER A 498 -23.65 38.57 -28.14
C SER A 498 -24.79 37.57 -28.24
N VAL A 499 -25.78 37.84 -29.09
CA VAL A 499 -27.02 37.05 -29.15
C VAL A 499 -27.26 36.54 -30.56
N LEU A 500 -27.36 35.22 -30.70
CA LEU A 500 -27.69 34.52 -31.93
C LEU A 500 -28.80 33.50 -31.66
N LYS A 501 -30.05 33.89 -31.95
CA LYS A 501 -31.25 33.10 -31.61
C LYS A 501 -31.35 31.74 -32.33
N SER A 502 -30.61 31.54 -33.42
CA SER A 502 -30.58 30.28 -34.16
C SER A 502 -29.68 29.21 -33.53
N CYS A 503 -28.85 29.59 -32.54
CA CYS A 503 -27.87 28.71 -31.91
C CYS A 503 -28.18 28.58 -30.41
N SER A 504 -28.19 27.35 -29.89
CA SER A 504 -28.14 27.09 -28.45
C SER A 504 -26.70 26.80 -28.06
N TYR A 505 -26.07 27.70 -27.30
CA TYR A 505 -24.69 27.52 -26.86
C TYR A 505 -24.58 26.46 -25.76
N THR A 506 -23.59 25.58 -25.89
CA THR A 506 -23.33 24.48 -24.94
C THR A 506 -22.13 24.76 -24.05
N SER A 507 -21.10 25.42 -24.59
CA SER A 507 -19.85 25.70 -23.87
C SER A 507 -19.21 26.99 -24.37
N VAL A 508 -18.43 27.62 -23.49
CA VAL A 508 -17.74 28.89 -23.74
C VAL A 508 -16.38 28.88 -23.06
N THR A 509 -15.39 29.54 -23.64
CA THR A 509 -14.08 29.77 -23.03
C THR A 509 -13.58 31.17 -23.39
N VAL A 510 -12.63 31.68 -22.61
CA VAL A 510 -12.10 33.04 -22.74
C VAL A 510 -10.59 33.00 -22.96
N SER A 511 -10.10 33.92 -23.79
CA SER A 511 -8.68 34.14 -23.97
C SER A 511 -8.04 34.76 -22.74
N THR A 512 -6.74 34.52 -22.58
CA THR A 512 -5.92 35.04 -21.48
C THR A 512 -5.79 36.55 -21.51
N ASP A 513 -5.96 37.17 -22.68
CA ASP A 513 -6.07 38.62 -22.84
C ASP A 513 -7.43 39.18 -22.40
N THR A 514 -8.40 38.32 -22.03
CA THR A 514 -9.78 38.64 -21.61
C THR A 514 -10.65 39.37 -22.65
N LYS A 515 -10.16 39.47 -23.90
CA LYS A 515 -10.83 40.22 -24.98
C LYS A 515 -11.63 39.36 -25.92
N THR A 516 -11.13 38.16 -26.20
CA THR A 516 -11.76 37.22 -27.15
C THR A 516 -12.42 36.07 -26.40
N ILE A 517 -13.62 35.72 -26.84
CA ILE A 517 -14.45 34.66 -26.28
C ILE A 517 -14.70 33.64 -27.39
N TYR A 518 -14.55 32.35 -27.08
CA TYR A 518 -14.84 31.26 -28.00
C TYR A 518 -16.06 30.49 -27.52
N ALA A 519 -17.03 30.28 -28.40
CA ALA A 519 -18.28 29.61 -28.06
C ALA A 519 -18.64 28.53 -29.08
N VAL A 520 -19.20 27.43 -28.59
CA VAL A 520 -19.71 26.31 -29.39
C VAL A 520 -21.16 25.99 -29.02
N GLY A 521 -21.93 25.47 -29.97
CA GLY A 521 -23.35 25.19 -29.76
C GLY A 521 -23.98 24.33 -30.84
N SER A 522 -25.31 24.36 -30.90
CA SER A 522 -26.14 23.50 -31.77
C SER A 522 -25.94 23.68 -33.28
N ASP A 523 -25.29 24.76 -33.71
CA ASP A 523 -25.10 25.08 -35.12
C ASP A 523 -23.85 24.47 -35.76
N ARG A 524 -23.13 23.61 -35.02
CA ARG A 524 -21.94 22.89 -35.52
C ARG A 524 -20.83 23.84 -35.97
N SER A 525 -20.77 25.02 -35.37
CA SER A 525 -19.74 26.03 -35.60
C SER A 525 -18.99 26.36 -34.31
N LEU A 526 -17.71 26.73 -34.46
CA LEU A 526 -16.93 27.40 -33.44
C LEU A 526 -16.95 28.90 -33.75
N LYS A 527 -17.38 29.71 -32.79
CA LYS A 527 -17.46 31.17 -32.95
C LYS A 527 -16.40 31.89 -32.13
N GLU A 528 -15.73 32.83 -32.77
CA GLU A 528 -14.87 33.83 -32.13
C GLU A 528 -15.69 35.11 -31.94
N ILE A 529 -15.81 35.55 -30.69
CA ILE A 529 -16.57 36.74 -30.29
C ILE A 529 -15.60 37.73 -29.67
N SER A 530 -15.56 38.95 -30.20
CA SER A 530 -14.80 40.06 -29.62
C SER A 530 -15.61 41.33 -29.71
N ASP A 531 -15.46 42.22 -28.72
CA ASP A 531 -16.22 43.47 -28.64
C ASP A 531 -17.75 43.27 -28.80
N SER A 532 -18.28 42.19 -28.19
CA SER A 532 -19.70 41.81 -28.27
C SER A 532 -20.22 41.47 -29.68
N GLN A 533 -19.35 41.24 -30.66
CA GLN A 533 -19.72 40.82 -32.02
C GLN A 533 -19.01 39.52 -32.41
N ILE A 534 -19.66 38.71 -33.25
CA ILE A 534 -19.06 37.50 -33.83
C ILE A 534 -18.11 37.97 -34.93
N THR A 535 -16.81 37.80 -34.73
CA THR A 535 -15.78 38.18 -35.71
C THR A 535 -15.45 37.06 -36.66
N ARG A 536 -15.55 35.81 -36.20
CA ARG A 536 -15.24 34.63 -37.01
C ARG A 536 -16.14 33.46 -36.70
N GLU A 537 -16.48 32.69 -37.73
CA GLU A 537 -17.24 31.45 -37.64
C GLU A 537 -16.49 30.35 -38.40
N VAL A 538 -16.09 29.31 -37.68
CA VAL A 538 -15.40 28.14 -38.23
C VAL A 538 -16.38 26.98 -38.23
N MET A 539 -16.79 26.53 -39.42
CA MET A 539 -17.70 25.39 -39.57
C MET A 539 -16.96 24.08 -39.30
N SER A 540 -17.61 23.19 -38.56
CA SER A 540 -17.10 21.84 -38.32
C SER A 540 -17.85 20.83 -39.19
N ASP A 541 -17.10 20.04 -39.98
CA ASP A 541 -17.63 19.07 -40.94
C ASP A 541 -18.63 18.09 -40.29
N ASP A 542 -19.93 18.32 -40.54
CA ASP A 542 -21.16 17.60 -40.15
C ASP A 542 -21.35 17.11 -38.69
N VAL A 543 -20.34 17.22 -37.83
CA VAL A 543 -20.35 16.75 -36.44
C VAL A 543 -20.54 17.90 -35.46
N LEU A 544 -21.40 17.73 -34.46
CA LEU A 544 -21.65 18.72 -33.41
C LEU A 544 -20.47 18.83 -32.42
N LEU A 545 -20.04 20.06 -32.13
CA LEU A 545 -19.08 20.38 -31.08
C LEU A 545 -19.81 20.56 -29.73
N THR A 546 -19.38 19.83 -28.71
CA THR A 546 -20.06 19.80 -27.39
C THR A 546 -19.43 20.77 -26.39
N THR A 547 -18.10 20.80 -26.32
CA THR A 547 -17.34 21.61 -25.36
C THR A 547 -16.11 22.24 -26.00
N VAL A 548 -15.65 23.39 -25.49
CA VAL A 548 -14.46 24.11 -25.97
C VAL A 548 -13.58 24.52 -24.80
N VAL A 549 -12.26 24.39 -24.96
CA VAL A 549 -11.26 24.84 -23.97
C VAL A 549 -10.05 25.43 -24.69
N LEU A 550 -9.61 26.59 -24.22
CA LEU A 550 -8.39 27.28 -24.67
C LEU A 550 -7.29 27.13 -23.62
N SER A 551 -6.05 26.98 -24.06
CA SER A 551 -4.88 26.89 -23.17
C SER A 551 -4.58 28.21 -22.45
N HIS A 552 -4.07 28.13 -21.23
CA HIS A 552 -3.65 29.30 -20.44
C HIS A 552 -2.46 30.03 -21.10
N SER A 553 -1.69 29.32 -21.92
CA SER A 553 -0.68 29.89 -22.81
C SER A 553 -1.26 30.66 -24.01
N GLY A 554 -2.55 30.49 -24.32
CA GLY A 554 -3.21 31.08 -25.49
C GLY A 554 -2.65 30.57 -26.82
N ARG A 555 -2.22 29.30 -26.88
CA ARG A 555 -1.56 28.69 -28.04
C ARG A 555 -2.27 27.48 -28.60
N MET A 556 -3.22 26.91 -27.88
CA MET A 556 -3.86 25.65 -28.23
C MET A 556 -5.35 25.72 -27.92
N LEU A 557 -6.20 25.34 -28.87
CA LEU A 557 -7.64 25.30 -28.70
C LEU A 557 -8.16 23.88 -28.97
N PHE A 558 -8.92 23.35 -28.02
CA PHE A 558 -9.48 22.02 -28.10
C PHE A 558 -11.01 22.07 -28.07
N CYS A 559 -11.65 21.21 -28.86
CA CYS A 559 -13.10 21.02 -28.84
C CYS A 559 -13.44 19.54 -28.69
N GLY A 560 -14.42 19.24 -27.85
CA GLY A 560 -15.03 17.92 -27.78
C GLY A 560 -16.13 17.77 -28.82
N THR A 561 -16.35 16.55 -29.31
CA THR A 561 -17.38 16.24 -30.31
C THR A 561 -18.46 15.31 -29.76
N GLN A 562 -19.62 15.31 -30.39
CA GLN A 562 -20.71 14.38 -30.08
C GLN A 562 -20.34 12.91 -30.35
N THR A 563 -19.35 12.63 -31.20
CA THR A 563 -18.89 11.27 -31.48
C THR A 563 -17.83 10.76 -30.50
N GLY A 564 -17.39 11.59 -29.54
CA GLY A 564 -16.34 11.23 -28.57
C GLY A 564 -14.91 11.52 -29.03
N HIS A 565 -14.73 12.14 -30.20
CA HIS A 565 -13.44 12.60 -30.66
C HIS A 565 -13.06 13.92 -30.00
N LEU A 566 -11.77 14.08 -29.72
CA LEU A 566 -11.14 15.32 -29.30
C LEU A 566 -10.56 16.01 -30.53
N ARG A 567 -11.04 17.20 -30.86
CA ARG A 567 -10.58 18.01 -31.98
C ARG A 567 -9.61 19.08 -31.51
N SER A 568 -8.39 19.06 -32.02
CA SER A 568 -7.37 20.09 -31.77
C SER A 568 -7.33 21.05 -32.95
N PHE A 569 -7.57 22.33 -32.72
CA PHE A 569 -7.52 23.37 -33.75
C PHE A 569 -6.13 24.00 -33.80
N VAL A 570 -5.67 24.31 -35.01
CA VAL A 570 -4.49 25.17 -35.19
C VAL A 570 -4.84 26.56 -34.68
N PHE A 571 -4.05 27.06 -33.72
CA PHE A 571 -4.28 28.33 -33.05
C PHE A 571 -3.05 29.27 -33.20
N PRO A 572 -3.23 30.57 -33.48
CA PRO A 572 -4.49 31.30 -33.68
C PRO A 572 -5.32 30.77 -34.87
N LEU A 573 -6.65 30.85 -34.76
CA LEU A 573 -7.56 30.28 -35.77
C LEU A 573 -7.27 30.84 -37.17
N THR A 574 -7.34 29.99 -38.19
CA THR A 574 -7.31 30.37 -39.61
C THR A 574 -8.74 30.38 -40.17
N GLU A 575 -9.00 31.07 -41.29
CA GLU A 575 -10.34 31.08 -41.92
C GLU A 575 -10.82 29.67 -42.32
N LYS A 576 -9.89 28.76 -42.65
CA LYS A 576 -10.21 27.37 -42.97
C LYS A 576 -10.49 26.51 -41.74
N GLY A 577 -10.02 26.93 -40.57
CA GLY A 577 -10.23 26.17 -39.34
C GLY A 577 -9.53 24.82 -39.31
N ASP A 578 -8.27 24.74 -39.75
CA ASP A 578 -7.53 23.48 -39.81
C ASP A 578 -7.51 22.79 -38.44
N CYS A 579 -7.98 21.54 -38.38
CA CYS A 579 -8.09 20.76 -37.15
C CYS A 579 -7.60 19.32 -37.30
N GLN A 580 -7.19 18.72 -36.19
CA GLN A 580 -6.82 17.31 -36.07
C GLN A 580 -7.72 16.60 -35.07
N ASP A 581 -8.24 15.44 -35.46
CA ASP A 581 -9.12 14.62 -34.62
C ASP A 581 -8.33 13.50 -33.94
N TYR A 582 -8.51 13.39 -32.63
CA TYR A 582 -7.99 12.33 -31.79
C TYR A 582 -9.14 11.48 -31.27
N ILE A 583 -9.05 10.17 -31.49
CA ILE A 583 -10.07 9.21 -31.07
C ILE A 583 -9.75 8.78 -29.64
N GLY A 584 -10.70 8.99 -28.72
CA GLY A 584 -10.57 8.56 -27.33
C GLY A 584 -11.87 7.96 -26.82
N HIS A 585 -12.88 8.80 -26.60
CA HIS A 585 -14.17 8.38 -26.04
C HIS A 585 -15.07 7.68 -27.06
N CYS A 586 -15.98 6.85 -26.56
CA CYS A 586 -16.97 6.12 -27.37
C CYS A 586 -18.35 6.80 -27.39
N ALA A 587 -18.51 7.89 -26.65
CA ALA A 587 -19.75 8.65 -26.50
C ALA A 587 -19.43 10.16 -26.46
N PRO A 588 -20.44 11.05 -26.50
CA PRO A 588 -20.21 12.50 -26.48
C PRO A 588 -19.34 12.95 -25.31
N ILE A 589 -18.35 13.81 -25.59
CA ILE A 589 -17.56 14.46 -24.54
C ILE A 589 -18.45 15.48 -23.84
N THR A 590 -18.72 15.30 -22.54
CA THR A 590 -19.61 16.18 -21.77
C THR A 590 -18.89 17.39 -21.22
N LYS A 591 -17.67 17.22 -20.72
CA LYS A 591 -16.84 18.28 -20.14
C LYS A 591 -15.37 18.08 -20.49
N MET A 592 -14.66 19.20 -20.54
CA MET A 592 -13.21 19.26 -20.73
C MET A 592 -12.61 20.36 -19.86
N LYS A 593 -11.44 20.09 -19.30
CA LYS A 593 -10.65 21.06 -18.52
C LYS A 593 -9.16 20.85 -18.74
N LEU A 594 -8.39 21.94 -18.80
CA LEU A 594 -6.94 21.89 -18.83
C LEU A 594 -6.38 22.04 -17.42
N THR A 595 -5.24 21.39 -17.15
CA THR A 595 -4.48 21.66 -15.92
C THR A 595 -3.85 23.04 -16.00
N ALA A 596 -3.56 23.65 -14.84
CA ALA A 596 -3.07 25.02 -14.74
C ALA A 596 -1.76 25.29 -15.51
N MET A 597 -0.95 24.25 -15.74
CA MET A 597 0.32 24.32 -16.46
C MET A 597 0.21 23.94 -17.95
N ASP A 598 -1.02 23.73 -18.47
CA ASP A 598 -1.31 23.25 -19.83
C ASP A 598 -0.62 21.92 -20.21
N GLU A 599 -0.11 21.14 -19.24
CA GLU A 599 0.56 19.85 -19.52
C GLU A 599 -0.44 18.75 -19.85
N PHE A 600 -1.61 18.79 -19.19
CA PHE A 600 -2.63 17.76 -19.33
C PHE A 600 -3.99 18.38 -19.66
N LEU A 601 -4.71 17.72 -20.58
CA LEU A 601 -6.12 17.95 -20.83
C LEU A 601 -6.91 16.78 -20.25
N VAL A 602 -7.97 17.09 -19.51
CA VAL A 602 -8.87 16.10 -18.95
C VAL A 602 -10.19 16.16 -19.71
N THR A 603 -10.63 15.03 -20.24
CA THR A 603 -11.92 14.87 -20.90
C THR A 603 -12.77 13.87 -20.12
N VAL A 604 -14.06 14.14 -20.02
CA VAL A 604 -15.05 13.19 -19.51
C VAL A 604 -16.20 13.05 -20.50
N SER A 605 -16.81 11.88 -20.50
CA SER A 605 -17.76 11.47 -21.52
C SER A 605 -18.96 10.74 -20.92
N ASP A 606 -20.02 10.66 -21.72
CA ASP A 606 -21.21 9.85 -21.44
C ASP A 606 -20.92 8.35 -21.31
N ASP A 607 -19.74 7.90 -21.75
CA ASP A 607 -19.25 6.52 -21.60
C ASP A 607 -18.69 6.20 -20.20
N CYS A 608 -18.93 7.08 -19.22
CA CYS A 608 -18.50 6.96 -17.82
C CYS A 608 -16.97 6.99 -17.62
N SER A 609 -16.18 7.33 -18.65
CA SER A 609 -14.72 7.36 -18.56
C SER A 609 -14.15 8.76 -18.36
N VAL A 610 -13.02 8.80 -17.67
CA VAL A 610 -12.15 9.98 -17.54
C VAL A 610 -10.87 9.70 -18.31
N MET A 611 -10.49 10.57 -19.25
CA MET A 611 -9.24 10.45 -19.98
C MET A 611 -8.35 11.66 -19.71
N VAL A 612 -7.09 11.39 -19.39
CA VAL A 612 -6.05 12.40 -19.19
C VAL A 612 -5.10 12.36 -20.39
N TRP A 613 -5.14 13.41 -21.19
CA TRP A 613 -4.34 13.58 -22.39
C TRP A 613 -3.09 14.37 -22.06
N ARG A 614 -1.91 13.81 -22.36
CA ARG A 614 -0.67 14.56 -22.27
C ARG A 614 -0.51 15.45 -23.50
N ILE A 615 -0.37 16.75 -23.28
CA ILE A 615 -0.19 17.73 -24.33
C ILE A 615 1.29 17.89 -24.63
N GLN A 616 1.64 17.90 -25.92
CA GLN A 616 2.99 18.18 -26.39
C GLN A 616 2.94 19.26 -27.46
N GLU A 617 3.70 20.35 -27.28
CA GLU A 617 3.86 21.37 -28.32
C GLU A 617 4.65 20.77 -29.50
N ARG A 618 4.11 20.93 -30.71
CA ARG A 618 4.64 20.37 -31.97
C ARG A 618 6.07 20.81 -32.30
N ASP A 619 6.55 21.91 -31.72
CA ASP A 619 7.86 22.50 -32.02
C ASP A 619 9.01 21.92 -31.18
N GLY A 620 8.77 21.09 -30.17
CA GLY A 620 9.82 20.52 -29.30
C GLY A 620 10.65 21.57 -28.53
N ARG A 621 10.43 22.87 -28.81
CA ARG A 621 10.80 24.00 -27.98
C ARG A 621 9.84 23.95 -26.81
N VAL A 622 10.18 23.12 -25.83
CA VAL A 622 9.73 23.32 -24.46
C VAL A 622 10.07 24.78 -24.17
N GLY A 623 9.07 25.66 -24.29
CA GLY A 623 9.12 26.92 -23.57
C GLY A 623 9.47 26.48 -22.16
N LYS A 624 10.61 26.95 -21.65
CA LYS A 624 10.91 26.85 -20.23
C LYS A 624 9.78 27.59 -19.53
N GLY A 625 8.64 26.92 -19.36
CA GLY A 625 7.63 27.27 -18.39
C GLY A 625 8.41 27.47 -17.11
N GLU A 626 8.16 28.60 -16.48
CA GLU A 626 8.78 28.96 -15.22
C GLU A 626 8.81 27.75 -14.31
N LYS A 627 9.99 27.47 -13.75
CA LYS A 627 10.32 26.39 -12.80
C LYS A 627 9.11 25.59 -12.33
N GLU A 628 9.10 24.28 -12.59
CA GLU A 628 8.21 23.29 -11.96
C GLU A 628 7.91 23.71 -10.51
N ALA A 629 6.77 24.37 -10.31
CA ALA A 629 6.33 24.77 -9.00
C ALA A 629 5.81 23.49 -8.35
N ASN A 630 6.54 22.99 -7.35
CA ASN A 630 6.13 21.77 -6.65
C ASN A 630 4.68 21.90 -6.17
N TRP A 631 3.93 20.82 -6.31
CA TRP A 631 2.56 20.73 -5.82
C TRP A 631 2.49 20.93 -4.31
N ALA A 632 1.36 21.44 -3.83
CA ALA A 632 1.12 21.56 -2.40
C ALA A 632 0.81 20.18 -1.78
N GLU A 633 1.63 19.74 -0.83
CA GLU A 633 1.48 18.46 -0.13
C GLU A 633 0.58 18.55 1.12
N GLU A 634 0.01 19.71 1.40
CA GLU A 634 -0.85 19.92 2.57
C GLU A 634 -2.13 19.10 2.47
N ILE A 635 -2.47 18.29 3.48
CA ILE A 635 -3.70 17.50 3.54
C ILE A 635 -4.53 17.97 4.74
N LEU A 636 -5.86 18.00 4.57
CA LEU A 636 -6.77 18.32 5.67
C LEU A 636 -7.07 17.05 6.47
N ILE A 637 -6.82 17.08 7.78
CA ILE A 637 -7.09 15.96 8.69
C ILE A 637 -7.81 16.52 9.90
N THR A 638 -8.81 15.82 10.43
CA THR A 638 -9.45 16.25 11.67
C THR A 638 -8.52 15.99 12.85
N LYS A 639 -8.63 16.81 13.90
CA LYS A 639 -7.78 16.66 15.08
C LYS A 639 -7.93 15.28 15.74
N THR A 640 -9.15 14.75 15.78
CA THR A 640 -9.46 13.44 16.34
C THR A 640 -8.80 12.32 15.53
N ASP A 641 -8.92 12.35 14.20
CA ASP A 641 -8.34 11.31 13.35
C ASP A 641 -6.80 11.33 13.44
N LEU A 642 -6.19 12.52 13.56
CA LEU A 642 -4.76 12.65 13.76
C LEU A 642 -4.31 12.08 15.11
N GLU A 643 -5.05 12.34 16.19
CA GLU A 643 -4.77 11.78 17.53
C GLU A 643 -4.90 10.25 17.53
N GLU A 644 -5.94 9.69 16.90
CA GLU A 644 -6.14 8.25 16.76
C GLU A 644 -5.03 7.59 15.93
N LYS A 645 -4.70 8.14 14.75
CA LYS A 645 -3.62 7.61 13.90
C LYS A 645 -2.27 7.70 14.61
N ASN A 646 -2.02 8.74 15.40
CA ASN A 646 -0.80 8.84 16.21
C ASN A 646 -0.75 7.77 17.31
N SER A 647 -1.87 7.47 17.97
CA SER A 647 -1.97 6.36 18.93
C SER A 647 -1.67 5.02 18.26
N VAL A 648 -2.34 4.73 17.14
CA VAL A 648 -2.14 3.50 16.36
C VAL A 648 -0.69 3.40 15.85
N MET A 649 -0.11 4.50 15.38
CA MET A 649 1.31 4.54 14.97
C MET A 649 2.25 4.26 16.14
N SER A 650 1.93 4.71 17.35
CA SER A 650 2.70 4.39 18.55
C SER A 650 2.59 2.89 18.89
N GLU A 651 1.40 2.32 18.87
CA GLU A 651 1.15 0.89 19.12
C GLU A 651 1.82 -0.02 18.07
N LEU A 652 1.76 0.36 16.78
CA LEU A 652 2.44 -0.36 15.72
C LEU A 652 3.96 -0.27 15.87
N ARG A 653 4.50 0.88 16.26
CA ARG A 653 5.94 1.02 16.55
C ARG A 653 6.36 0.11 17.70
N THR A 654 5.61 0.07 18.79
CA THR A 654 5.90 -0.86 19.90
C THR A 654 5.82 -2.31 19.43
N ARG A 655 4.83 -2.67 18.61
CA ARG A 655 4.69 -4.03 18.09
C ARG A 655 5.81 -4.42 17.13
N VAL A 656 6.28 -3.49 16.30
CA VAL A 656 7.44 -3.71 15.42
C VAL A 656 8.71 -3.92 16.24
N GLU A 657 8.90 -3.15 17.32
CA GLU A 657 10.03 -3.32 18.23
C GLU A 657 9.98 -4.69 18.92
N GLU A 658 8.81 -5.12 19.41
CA GLU A 658 8.60 -6.46 19.99
C GLU A 658 8.92 -7.58 18.99
N LEU A 659 8.36 -7.51 17.77
CA LEU A 659 8.62 -8.49 16.72
C LEU A 659 10.09 -8.52 16.30
N LYS A 660 10.76 -7.36 16.29
CA LYS A 660 12.19 -7.28 16.02
C LYS A 660 13.00 -7.96 17.13
N MET A 661 12.65 -7.75 18.40
CA MET A 661 13.28 -8.43 19.53
C MET A 661 13.02 -9.93 19.51
N GLU A 662 11.80 -10.36 19.18
CA GLU A 662 11.44 -11.78 19.04
C GLU A 662 12.21 -12.43 17.89
N ASN A 663 12.29 -11.77 16.73
CA ASN A 663 13.05 -12.27 15.59
C ASN A 663 14.55 -12.34 15.90
N GLU A 664 15.12 -11.31 16.54
CA GLU A 664 16.51 -11.31 16.98
C GLU A 664 16.79 -12.44 17.98
N TYR A 665 15.88 -12.67 18.93
CA TYR A 665 15.96 -13.77 19.88
C TYR A 665 15.90 -15.14 19.19
N GLN A 666 14.99 -15.33 18.24
CA GLN A 666 14.90 -16.55 17.43
C GLN A 666 16.16 -16.80 16.61
N LEU A 667 16.75 -15.73 16.06
CA LEU A 667 18.00 -15.81 15.31
C LEU A 667 19.15 -16.24 16.23
N ARG A 668 19.25 -15.68 17.44
CA ARG A 668 20.23 -16.10 18.45
C ARG A 668 20.02 -17.54 18.92
N LEU A 669 18.79 -18.00 19.10
CA LEU A 669 18.49 -19.40 19.43
C LEU A 669 18.94 -20.35 18.33
N LYS A 670 18.68 -20.00 17.07
CA LYS A 670 19.15 -20.78 15.91
C LYS A 670 20.67 -20.80 15.84
N ASP A 671 21.34 -19.66 16.06
CA ASP A 671 22.80 -19.58 16.08
C ASP A 671 23.40 -20.40 17.23
N MET A 672 22.77 -20.40 18.40
CA MET A 672 23.19 -21.23 19.53
C MET A 672 23.06 -22.73 19.19
N ASN A 673 21.93 -23.14 18.63
CA ASN A 673 21.69 -24.53 18.22
C ASN A 673 22.64 -24.98 17.10
N TYR A 674 22.90 -24.12 16.11
CA TYR A 674 23.91 -24.41 15.08
C TYR A 674 25.32 -24.52 15.68
N ASN A 675 25.69 -23.65 16.61
CA ASN A 675 26.98 -23.73 17.29
C ASN A 675 27.13 -25.00 18.14
N GLU A 676 26.10 -25.41 18.88
CA GLU A 676 26.09 -26.68 19.61
C GLU A 676 26.23 -27.86 18.65
N ARG A 677 25.48 -27.86 17.54
CA ARG A 677 25.55 -28.92 16.55
C ARG A 677 26.92 -29.01 15.88
N ILE A 678 27.55 -27.87 15.60
CA ILE A 678 28.94 -27.79 15.11
C ILE A 678 29.89 -28.37 16.15
N LYS A 679 29.73 -28.04 17.44
CA LYS A 679 30.57 -28.60 18.51
C LYS A 679 30.41 -30.11 18.63
N GLU A 680 29.19 -30.63 18.65
CA GLU A 680 28.93 -32.08 18.68
C GLU A 680 29.55 -32.81 17.49
N LEU A 681 29.42 -32.25 16.28
CA LEU A 681 30.07 -32.79 15.08
C LEU A 681 31.59 -32.75 15.21
N THR A 682 32.15 -31.64 15.71
CA THR A 682 33.59 -31.49 15.91
C THR A 682 34.12 -32.49 16.93
N GLU A 683 33.42 -32.71 18.04
CA GLU A 683 33.78 -33.71 19.06
C GLU A 683 33.71 -35.14 18.50
N LYS A 684 32.68 -35.46 17.71
CA LYS A 684 32.60 -36.76 17.01
C LYS A 684 33.77 -36.98 16.06
N PHE A 685 34.12 -35.97 15.27
CA PHE A 685 35.29 -36.05 14.38
C PHE A 685 36.60 -36.21 15.16
N ILE A 686 36.76 -35.53 16.29
CA ILE A 686 37.94 -35.69 17.15
C ILE A 686 38.00 -37.11 17.72
N GLN A 687 36.89 -37.66 18.22
CA GLN A 687 36.81 -39.03 18.73
C GLN A 687 37.12 -40.06 17.63
N GLU A 688 36.57 -39.91 16.43
CA GLU A 688 36.89 -40.78 15.29
C GLU A 688 38.38 -40.69 14.93
N MET A 689 38.94 -39.48 14.91
CA MET A 689 40.36 -39.26 14.64
C MET A 689 41.26 -39.91 15.71
N GLU A 690 40.88 -39.85 16.99
CA GLU A 690 41.61 -40.50 18.09
C GLU A 690 41.51 -42.03 18.03
N THR A 691 40.33 -42.59 17.74
CA THR A 691 40.17 -44.05 17.57
C THR A 691 40.94 -44.57 16.36
N LEU A 692 41.00 -43.82 15.26
CA LEU A 692 41.86 -44.12 14.12
C LEU A 692 43.33 -44.08 14.50
N LYS A 693 43.75 -43.09 15.30
CA LYS A 693 45.14 -42.97 15.78
C LYS A 693 45.55 -44.14 16.67
N THR A 694 44.70 -44.56 17.60
CA THR A 694 44.97 -45.73 18.45
C THR A 694 45.01 -47.03 17.66
N LYS A 695 44.09 -47.22 16.69
CA LYS A 695 44.15 -48.36 15.77
C LYS A 695 45.44 -48.38 14.95
N ASN A 696 45.87 -47.23 14.42
CA ASN A 696 47.13 -47.14 13.67
C ASN A 696 48.33 -47.50 14.55
N GLN A 697 48.30 -47.08 15.82
CA GLN A 697 49.36 -47.41 16.78
C GLN A 697 49.38 -48.89 17.16
N MET A 698 48.22 -49.53 17.30
CA MET A 698 48.11 -50.98 17.54
C MET A 698 48.58 -51.79 16.33
N LEU A 699 48.16 -51.41 15.12
CA LEU A 699 48.62 -52.06 13.89
C LEU A 699 50.15 -51.94 13.72
N LYS A 700 50.73 -50.82 14.16
CA LYS A 700 52.18 -50.63 14.13
C LYS A 700 52.90 -51.57 15.11
N THR A 701 52.39 -51.74 16.33
CA THR A 701 53.01 -52.65 17.32
C THR A 701 52.79 -54.12 16.96
N GLU A 702 51.67 -54.47 16.35
CA GLU A 702 51.41 -55.80 15.82
C GLU A 702 52.34 -56.13 14.64
N LYS A 703 52.53 -55.18 13.72
CA LYS A 703 53.52 -55.29 12.65
C LYS A 703 54.93 -55.52 13.19
N GLU A 704 55.37 -54.74 14.18
CA GLU A 704 56.70 -54.89 14.81
C GLU A 704 56.84 -56.26 15.52
N ARG A 705 55.76 -56.78 16.12
CA ARG A 705 55.76 -58.10 16.76
C ARG A 705 55.87 -59.23 15.74
N GLU A 706 55.13 -59.16 14.63
CA GLU A 706 55.20 -60.14 13.54
C GLU A 706 56.56 -60.10 12.85
N GLU A 707 57.13 -58.91 12.59
CA GLU A 707 58.48 -58.76 12.06
C GLU A 707 59.52 -59.44 12.98
N ALA A 708 59.45 -59.22 14.30
CA ALA A 708 60.33 -59.89 15.26
C ALA A 708 60.10 -61.41 15.34
N HIS A 709 58.84 -61.86 15.22
CA HIS A 709 58.53 -63.30 15.22
C HIS A 709 59.11 -64.00 13.99
N HIS A 710 58.96 -63.39 12.81
CA HIS A 710 59.53 -63.90 11.57
C HIS A 710 61.06 -63.92 11.61
N GLU A 711 61.71 -62.93 12.23
CA GLU A 711 63.17 -62.90 12.38
C GLU A 711 63.68 -64.06 13.27
N VAL A 712 62.99 -64.33 14.38
CA VAL A 712 63.31 -65.48 15.25
C VAL A 712 63.05 -66.82 14.56
N GLN A 713 61.92 -66.95 13.84
CA GLN A 713 61.62 -68.16 13.07
C GLN A 713 62.67 -68.41 11.97
N LEU A 714 63.11 -67.36 11.27
CA LEU A 714 64.15 -67.46 10.26
C LEU A 714 65.45 -67.99 10.88
N GLN A 715 65.81 -67.51 12.08
CA GLN A 715 67.02 -67.92 12.78
C GLN A 715 66.94 -69.36 13.32
N GLU A 716 65.79 -69.80 13.83
CA GLU A 716 65.56 -71.20 14.23
C GLU A 716 65.56 -72.16 13.04
N VAL A 717 65.00 -71.75 11.90
CA VAL A 717 65.02 -72.54 10.66
C VAL A 717 66.46 -72.65 10.12
N MET A 718 67.27 -71.59 10.20
CA MET A 718 68.67 -71.64 9.80
C MET A 718 69.51 -72.58 10.68
N GLU A 719 69.31 -72.59 12.00
CA GLU A 719 70.00 -73.52 12.91
C GLU A 719 69.53 -74.98 12.76
N LYS A 720 68.23 -75.20 12.54
CA LYS A 720 67.70 -76.55 12.24
C LYS A 720 68.21 -77.06 10.90
N HIS A 721 68.20 -76.23 9.86
CA HIS A 721 68.69 -76.61 8.54
C HIS A 721 70.19 -76.92 8.55
N SER A 722 70.98 -76.22 9.37
CA SER A 722 72.41 -76.53 9.56
C SER A 722 72.66 -77.87 10.27
N LYS A 723 71.79 -78.30 11.20
CA LYS A 723 71.90 -79.61 11.88
C LYS A 723 71.34 -80.74 11.04
N GLU A 724 70.23 -80.51 10.35
CA GLU A 724 69.61 -81.50 9.47
C GLU A 724 70.46 -81.79 8.23
N LEU A 725 71.18 -80.81 7.66
CA LEU A 725 72.15 -81.06 6.58
C LEU A 725 73.29 -81.97 7.01
N GLN A 726 73.74 -81.89 8.26
CA GLN A 726 74.85 -82.68 8.78
C GLN A 726 74.43 -84.12 9.14
N ASP A 727 73.16 -84.31 9.54
CA ASP A 727 72.59 -85.63 9.85
C ASP A 727 72.02 -86.35 8.61
N LEU A 728 71.45 -85.62 7.62
CA LEU A 728 70.97 -86.18 6.35
C LEU A 728 72.10 -86.68 5.44
N GLU A 729 73.29 -86.07 5.49
CA GLU A 729 74.43 -86.53 4.70
C GLU A 729 74.89 -87.94 5.11
N SER A 730 74.63 -88.34 6.37
CA SER A 730 74.95 -89.67 6.90
C SER A 730 73.84 -90.72 6.70
N ALA A 731 72.56 -90.30 6.63
CA ALA A 731 71.40 -91.19 6.53
C ALA A 731 70.81 -91.33 5.11
N SER A 732 71.08 -90.37 4.22
CA SER A 732 70.61 -90.37 2.82
C SER A 732 71.29 -91.42 1.94
N ASN A 733 72.47 -91.93 2.34
CA ASN A 733 73.20 -92.96 1.59
C ASN A 733 72.63 -94.39 1.68
N GLN A 734 71.63 -94.68 2.52
CA GLN A 734 71.12 -96.06 2.69
C GLN A 734 69.60 -96.26 2.59
N LYS A 735 68.77 -95.20 2.60
CA LYS A 735 67.30 -95.33 2.52
C LYS A 735 66.67 -94.85 1.21
N LEU A 736 67.40 -94.12 0.37
CA LEU A 736 66.89 -93.55 -0.88
C LEU A 736 66.49 -94.61 -1.95
N MET A 737 66.99 -95.84 -1.84
CA MET A 737 66.79 -96.89 -2.86
C MET A 737 65.51 -97.72 -2.71
N ILE A 738 64.85 -97.73 -1.54
CA ILE A 738 63.73 -98.65 -1.26
C ILE A 738 62.37 -97.94 -1.16
N GLU A 739 62.37 -96.65 -0.86
CA GLU A 739 61.14 -95.85 -0.72
C GLU A 739 60.64 -95.23 -2.05
N TYR A 740 61.50 -95.20 -3.07
CA TYR A 740 61.20 -94.65 -4.40
C TYR A 740 60.19 -95.52 -5.19
N GLU A 741 60.22 -96.85 -5.05
CA GLU A 741 59.31 -97.76 -5.78
C GLU A 741 57.87 -97.79 -5.23
N LYS A 742 57.65 -97.52 -3.93
CA LYS A 742 56.31 -97.53 -3.33
C LYS A 742 55.56 -96.20 -3.46
N TYR A 743 56.27 -95.09 -3.64
CA TYR A 743 55.68 -93.77 -3.84
C TYR A 743 55.05 -93.61 -5.23
N GLN A 744 55.58 -94.31 -6.23
CA GLN A 744 55.18 -94.15 -7.64
C GLN A 744 53.78 -94.72 -7.95
N ASP A 745 53.36 -95.79 -7.26
CA ASP A 745 52.03 -96.40 -7.45
C ASP A 745 50.89 -95.65 -6.74
N LEU A 746 51.19 -94.98 -5.62
CA LEU A 746 50.18 -94.21 -4.87
C LEU A 746 49.88 -92.86 -5.56
N GLN A 747 50.87 -92.29 -6.24
CA GLN A 747 50.76 -91.00 -6.92
C GLN A 747 49.81 -91.04 -8.15
N THR A 748 49.79 -92.16 -8.87
CA THR A 748 48.93 -92.32 -10.07
C THR A 748 47.44 -92.46 -9.74
N ASN A 749 47.09 -93.02 -8.58
CA ASN A 749 45.69 -93.15 -8.14
C ASN A 749 45.11 -91.86 -7.52
N SER A 750 45.96 -91.00 -6.94
CA SER A 750 45.55 -89.68 -6.44
C SER A 750 45.18 -88.73 -7.59
N GLN A 751 46.00 -88.72 -8.65
CA GLN A 751 45.83 -87.84 -9.81
C GLN A 751 44.50 -88.08 -10.56
N LYS A 752 44.06 -89.34 -10.69
CA LYS A 752 42.78 -89.65 -11.37
C LYS A 752 41.54 -89.13 -10.63
N LYS A 753 41.57 -89.10 -9.29
CA LYS A 753 40.43 -88.60 -8.51
C LYS A 753 40.38 -87.07 -8.50
N GLU A 754 41.53 -86.41 -8.53
CA GLU A 754 41.61 -84.95 -8.65
C GLU A 754 41.07 -84.48 -10.01
N GLU A 755 41.41 -85.17 -11.11
CA GLU A 755 40.90 -84.81 -12.45
C GLU A 755 39.37 -84.91 -12.60
N ASP A 756 38.73 -85.89 -11.95
CA ASP A 756 37.27 -86.05 -12.02
C ASP A 756 36.51 -85.03 -11.15
N TYR A 757 37.05 -84.66 -9.98
CA TYR A 757 36.47 -83.59 -9.16
C TYR A 757 36.66 -82.22 -9.80
N GLU A 758 37.79 -81.95 -10.44
CA GLU A 758 38.01 -80.71 -11.17
C GLU A 758 37.04 -80.55 -12.35
N LYS A 759 36.72 -81.63 -13.09
CA LYS A 759 35.74 -81.57 -14.17
C LYS A 759 34.32 -81.24 -13.68
N GLN A 760 33.91 -81.78 -12.54
CA GLN A 760 32.61 -81.47 -11.96
C GLN A 760 32.53 -80.04 -11.43
N LEU A 761 33.59 -79.54 -10.76
CA LEU A 761 33.67 -78.15 -10.31
C LEU A 761 33.60 -77.18 -11.49
N ARG A 762 34.37 -77.42 -12.56
CA ARG A 762 34.39 -76.56 -13.76
C ARG A 762 33.01 -76.49 -14.43
N SER A 763 32.28 -77.60 -14.53
CA SER A 763 30.93 -77.59 -15.13
C SER A 763 29.90 -76.79 -14.32
N MET A 764 30.01 -76.81 -12.99
CA MET A 764 29.14 -76.04 -12.09
C MET A 764 29.53 -74.57 -12.07
N GLU A 765 30.83 -74.25 -12.09
CA GLU A 765 31.36 -72.89 -12.21
C GLU A 765 30.94 -72.24 -13.54
N GLU A 766 31.08 -72.93 -14.67
CA GLU A 766 30.63 -72.43 -15.98
C GLU A 766 29.11 -72.15 -16.01
N SER A 767 28.30 -72.98 -15.33
CA SER A 767 26.85 -72.74 -15.24
C SER A 767 26.49 -71.54 -14.36
N ARG A 768 27.25 -71.34 -13.27
CA ARG A 768 27.08 -70.22 -12.35
C ARG A 768 27.57 -68.91 -12.98
N GLU A 769 28.67 -68.95 -13.73
CA GLU A 769 29.17 -67.81 -14.49
C GLU A 769 28.17 -67.34 -15.53
N ARG A 770 27.57 -68.25 -16.33
CA ARG A 770 26.52 -67.86 -17.29
C ARG A 770 25.31 -67.21 -16.64
N MET A 771 24.81 -67.76 -15.52
CA MET A 771 23.68 -67.18 -14.79
C MET A 771 24.03 -65.82 -14.18
N LEU A 772 25.28 -65.63 -13.72
CA LEU A 772 25.75 -64.34 -13.24
C LEU A 772 25.92 -63.34 -14.38
N GLU A 773 26.43 -63.75 -15.55
CA GLU A 773 26.54 -62.91 -16.73
C GLU A 773 25.18 -62.42 -17.22
N GLU A 774 24.17 -63.30 -17.34
CA GLU A 774 22.81 -62.91 -17.72
C GLU A 774 22.17 -61.93 -16.72
N LEU A 775 22.38 -62.15 -15.42
CA LEU A 775 21.88 -61.24 -14.37
C LEU A 775 22.63 -59.90 -14.40
N ASN A 776 23.94 -59.92 -14.67
CA ASN A 776 24.78 -58.74 -14.75
C ASN A 776 24.43 -57.91 -16.00
N GLU A 777 24.17 -58.55 -17.14
CA GLU A 777 23.66 -57.87 -18.35
C GLU A 777 22.30 -57.21 -18.09
N PHE A 778 21.39 -57.89 -17.40
CA PHE A 778 20.09 -57.31 -17.03
C PHE A 778 20.23 -56.06 -16.14
N TYR A 779 21.08 -56.12 -15.10
CA TYR A 779 21.32 -54.97 -14.23
C TYR A 779 22.11 -53.86 -14.93
N ASN A 780 23.05 -54.19 -15.81
CA ASN A 780 23.79 -53.22 -16.61
C ASN A 780 22.86 -52.50 -17.60
N SER A 781 21.91 -53.20 -18.22
CA SER A 781 20.89 -52.56 -19.07
C SER A 781 20.00 -51.61 -18.26
N LYS A 782 19.58 -52.02 -17.06
CA LYS A 782 18.75 -51.17 -16.18
C LYS A 782 19.53 -49.97 -15.61
N LEU A 783 20.82 -50.13 -15.33
CA LEU A 783 21.73 -49.05 -14.97
C LEU A 783 21.93 -48.09 -16.14
N ALA A 784 22.07 -48.58 -17.38
CA ALA A 784 22.17 -47.74 -18.57
C ALA A 784 20.90 -46.92 -18.82
N GLU A 785 19.71 -47.50 -18.66
CA GLU A 785 18.43 -46.77 -18.72
C GLU A 785 18.33 -45.70 -17.62
N LYS A 786 18.75 -46.00 -16.39
CA LYS A 786 18.74 -45.02 -15.29
C LYS A 786 19.78 -43.92 -15.48
N ASN A 787 20.96 -44.25 -16.01
CA ASN A 787 22.00 -43.27 -16.33
C ASN A 787 21.55 -42.35 -17.46
N THR A 788 20.94 -42.86 -18.53
CA THR A 788 20.39 -42.03 -19.61
C THR A 788 19.24 -41.13 -19.13
N ALA A 789 18.38 -41.61 -18.24
CA ALA A 789 17.36 -40.77 -17.61
C ALA A 789 17.97 -39.68 -16.70
N MET A 790 19.00 -40.02 -15.94
CA MET A 790 19.71 -39.07 -15.08
C MET A 790 20.49 -38.04 -15.91
N ASP A 791 21.07 -38.43 -17.04
CA ASP A 791 21.72 -37.52 -17.98
C ASP A 791 20.74 -36.58 -18.66
N ASN A 792 19.54 -37.06 -19.02
CA ASN A 792 18.47 -36.20 -19.54
C ASN A 792 18.00 -35.19 -18.48
N LEU A 793 17.79 -35.63 -17.24
CA LEU A 793 17.41 -34.73 -16.14
C LEU A 793 18.53 -33.74 -15.79
N ASN A 794 19.79 -34.18 -15.79
CA ASN A 794 20.94 -33.31 -15.58
C ASN A 794 21.12 -32.30 -16.73
N ARG A 795 20.76 -32.67 -17.97
CA ARG A 795 20.73 -31.74 -19.10
C ARG A 795 19.63 -30.70 -18.93
N GLU A 796 18.42 -31.11 -18.56
CA GLU A 796 17.31 -30.20 -18.26
C GLU A 796 17.66 -29.24 -17.11
N ILE A 797 18.27 -29.73 -16.03
CA ILE A 797 18.74 -28.89 -14.91
C ILE A 797 19.83 -27.90 -15.38
N ARG A 798 20.73 -28.31 -16.26
CA ARG A 798 21.76 -27.41 -16.81
C ARG A 798 21.17 -26.36 -17.74
N GLU A 799 20.20 -26.72 -18.57
CA GLU A 799 19.47 -25.80 -19.45
C GLU A 799 18.69 -24.77 -18.61
N GLN A 800 17.95 -25.22 -17.58
CA GLN A 800 17.24 -24.33 -16.66
C GLN A 800 18.19 -23.45 -15.84
N THR A 801 19.32 -23.99 -15.36
CA THR A 801 20.34 -23.18 -14.66
C THR A 801 20.95 -22.14 -15.60
N MET A 802 21.18 -22.47 -16.87
CA MET A 802 21.74 -21.54 -17.85
C MET A 802 20.74 -20.45 -18.25
N GLU A 803 19.47 -20.78 -18.41
CA GLU A 803 18.38 -19.81 -18.60
C GLU A 803 18.22 -18.89 -17.38
N TYR A 804 18.30 -19.46 -16.18
CA TYR A 804 18.27 -18.71 -14.93
C TYR A 804 19.47 -17.77 -14.81
N ASP A 805 20.68 -18.22 -15.13
CA ASP A 805 21.90 -17.39 -15.08
C ASP A 805 21.90 -16.28 -16.14
N VAL A 806 21.30 -16.51 -17.31
CA VAL A 806 21.10 -15.48 -18.34
C VAL A 806 20.05 -14.47 -17.88
N THR A 807 18.95 -14.93 -17.31
CA THR A 807 17.88 -14.07 -16.79
C THR A 807 18.38 -13.23 -15.61
N LYS A 808 19.14 -13.85 -14.70
CA LYS A 808 19.80 -13.16 -13.58
C LYS A 808 20.76 -12.08 -14.07
N ARG A 809 21.59 -12.37 -15.08
CA ARG A 809 22.49 -11.37 -15.69
C ARG A 809 21.73 -10.22 -16.34
N LEU A 810 20.63 -10.49 -17.04
CA LEU A 810 19.79 -9.42 -17.62
C LEU A 810 19.17 -8.54 -16.54
N ILE A 811 18.67 -9.13 -15.44
CA ILE A 811 18.13 -8.38 -14.30
C ILE A 811 19.22 -7.57 -13.60
N GLU A 812 20.42 -8.13 -13.41
CA GLU A 812 21.57 -7.43 -12.85
C GLU A 812 22.04 -6.27 -13.74
N GLU A 813 22.10 -6.46 -15.06
CA GLU A 813 22.46 -5.41 -16.03
C GLU A 813 21.41 -4.30 -16.10
N ASP A 814 20.11 -4.63 -16.00
CA ASP A 814 19.03 -3.65 -15.97
C ASP A 814 19.01 -2.90 -14.63
N ALA A 815 19.22 -3.59 -13.50
CA ALA A 815 19.36 -2.96 -12.19
C ALA A 815 20.59 -2.04 -12.12
N ASP A 816 21.74 -2.47 -12.65
CA ASP A 816 22.95 -1.65 -12.72
C ASP A 816 22.74 -0.42 -13.62
N ARG A 817 21.99 -0.56 -14.72
CA ARG A 817 21.62 0.55 -15.59
C ARG A 817 20.70 1.54 -14.88
N GLU A 818 19.69 1.05 -14.17
CA GLU A 818 18.78 1.88 -13.39
C GLU A 818 19.51 2.60 -12.24
N ILE A 819 20.42 1.91 -11.55
CA ILE A 819 21.29 2.49 -10.53
C ILE A 819 22.20 3.55 -11.14
N LEU A 820 22.78 3.31 -12.33
CA LEU A 820 23.62 4.28 -13.02
C LEU A 820 22.82 5.51 -13.47
N GLU A 821 21.63 5.33 -14.04
CA GLU A 821 20.75 6.43 -14.43
C GLU A 821 20.29 7.24 -13.21
N THR A 822 19.94 6.55 -12.12
CA THR A 822 19.58 7.17 -10.83
C THR A 822 20.77 7.95 -10.27
N LYS A 823 21.97 7.37 -10.31
CA LYS A 823 23.21 8.03 -9.89
C LYS A 823 23.52 9.26 -10.75
N ILE A 824 23.41 9.18 -12.08
CA ILE A 824 23.62 10.31 -12.98
C ILE A 824 22.59 11.42 -12.69
N ARG A 825 21.33 11.05 -12.42
CA ARG A 825 20.26 11.99 -12.06
C ARG A 825 20.55 12.68 -10.72
N TYR A 826 21.01 11.94 -9.72
CA TYR A 826 21.41 12.51 -8.43
C TYR A 826 22.68 13.36 -8.53
N GLU A 827 23.68 12.96 -9.32
CA GLU A 827 24.88 13.76 -9.55
C GLU A 827 24.57 15.05 -10.32
N ARG A 828 23.62 15.02 -11.27
CA ARG A 828 23.11 16.21 -11.95
C ARG A 828 22.39 17.14 -10.97
N ARG A 829 21.43 16.61 -10.19
CA ARG A 829 20.74 17.40 -9.15
C ARG A 829 21.70 18.00 -8.14
N LEU A 830 22.69 17.23 -7.68
CA LEU A 830 23.70 17.70 -6.74
C LEU A 830 24.59 18.79 -7.35
N ARG A 831 24.88 18.73 -8.66
CA ARG A 831 25.65 19.76 -9.36
C ARG A 831 24.82 21.04 -9.53
N GLU A 832 23.56 20.92 -9.92
CA GLU A 832 22.62 22.04 -10.03
C GLU A 832 22.39 22.72 -8.67
N GLU A 833 22.20 21.94 -7.60
CA GLU A 833 22.16 22.39 -6.21
C GLU A 833 23.44 23.11 -5.79
N ARG A 834 24.63 22.58 -6.12
CA ARG A 834 25.91 23.23 -5.82
C ARG A 834 26.09 24.54 -6.57
N GLU A 835 25.69 24.61 -7.84
CA GLU A 835 25.71 25.83 -8.63
C GLU A 835 24.71 26.87 -8.11
N ALA A 836 23.52 26.43 -7.69
CA ALA A 836 22.53 27.27 -7.02
C ALA A 836 23.06 27.78 -5.67
N ASN A 837 23.68 26.93 -4.87
CA ASN A 837 24.31 27.32 -3.60
C ASN A 837 25.49 28.29 -3.82
N ALA A 838 26.27 28.12 -4.88
CA ALA A 838 27.34 29.03 -5.24
C ALA A 838 26.80 30.41 -5.69
N ARG A 839 25.71 30.43 -6.46
CA ARG A 839 24.99 31.66 -6.83
C ARG A 839 24.40 32.35 -5.61
N LEU A 840 23.71 31.61 -4.74
CA LEU A 840 23.15 32.14 -3.49
C LEU A 840 24.25 32.63 -2.53
N LYS A 841 25.43 31.99 -2.49
CA LYS A 841 26.59 32.53 -1.76
C LYS A 841 27.14 33.81 -2.39
N GLY A 842 27.13 33.92 -3.72
CA GLY A 842 27.46 35.16 -4.44
C GLY A 842 26.47 36.29 -4.17
N GLU A 843 25.17 35.99 -4.23
CA GLU A 843 24.07 36.91 -3.92
C GLU A 843 24.05 37.30 -2.44
N SER A 844 24.35 36.36 -1.53
CA SER A 844 24.54 36.63 -0.11
C SER A 844 25.78 37.51 0.15
N GLY A 845 26.84 37.36 -0.65
CA GLY A 845 28.00 38.26 -0.65
C GLY A 845 27.66 39.67 -1.12
N ILE A 846 26.82 39.80 -2.14
CA ILE A 846 26.30 41.10 -2.62
C ILE A 846 25.33 41.70 -1.59
N MET A 847 24.47 40.89 -0.98
CA MET A 847 23.57 41.33 0.10
C MET A 847 24.35 41.75 1.34
N LYS A 848 25.45 41.07 1.70
CA LYS A 848 26.35 41.54 2.77
C LYS A 848 27.01 42.87 2.44
N LYS A 849 27.41 43.10 1.18
CA LYS A 849 27.95 44.40 0.74
C LYS A 849 26.87 45.51 0.78
N LYS A 850 25.65 45.20 0.34
CA LYS A 850 24.49 46.11 0.46
C LYS A 850 24.15 46.38 1.92
N PHE A 851 24.20 45.36 2.78
CA PHE A 851 23.98 45.48 4.22
C PHE A 851 25.04 46.35 4.87
N THR A 852 26.32 46.20 4.52
CA THR A 852 27.38 47.11 5.02
C THR A 852 27.25 48.54 4.49
N SER A 853 26.73 48.73 3.27
CA SER A 853 26.44 50.06 2.73
C SER A 853 25.28 50.71 3.46
N LEU A 854 24.17 49.98 3.64
CA LEU A 854 23.00 50.43 4.39
C LEU A 854 23.34 50.66 5.87
N GLN A 855 24.19 49.82 6.46
CA GLN A 855 24.67 50.00 7.82
C GLN A 855 25.49 51.29 7.95
N LYS A 856 26.30 51.61 6.94
CA LYS A 856 27.06 52.86 6.88
C LYS A 856 26.15 54.08 6.72
N GLU A 857 25.13 54.01 5.85
CA GLU A 857 24.11 55.06 5.71
C GLU A 857 23.30 55.25 7.01
N ILE A 858 22.97 54.16 7.71
CA ILE A 858 22.32 54.21 9.03
C ILE A 858 23.23 54.88 10.07
N ASP A 859 24.53 54.60 10.05
CA ASP A 859 25.47 55.19 11.00
C ASP A 859 25.77 56.66 10.68
N ASP A 860 25.79 57.05 9.40
CA ASP A 860 25.85 58.46 8.96
C ASP A 860 24.58 59.23 9.39
N HIS A 861 23.39 58.64 9.19
CA HIS A 861 22.14 59.22 9.68
C HIS A 861 22.05 59.27 11.21
N LYS A 862 22.67 58.32 11.93
CA LYS A 862 22.80 58.41 13.40
C LYS A 862 23.70 59.57 13.83
N GLU A 863 24.75 59.89 13.07
CA GLU A 863 25.56 61.08 13.34
C GLU A 863 24.81 62.38 13.06
N GLU A 864 24.01 62.43 11.99
CA GLU A 864 23.12 63.57 11.72
C GLU A 864 22.06 63.73 12.82
N LEU A 865 21.43 62.63 13.25
CA LEU A 865 20.51 62.61 14.38
C LEU A 865 21.18 63.07 15.68
N LYS A 866 22.45 62.74 15.93
CA LYS A 866 23.21 63.26 17.08
C LYS A 866 23.45 64.78 16.97
N LYS A 867 23.75 65.30 15.78
CA LYS A 867 23.87 66.75 15.55
C LYS A 867 22.55 67.47 15.79
N PHE A 868 21.45 66.96 15.23
CA PHE A 868 20.11 67.49 15.49
C PHE A 868 19.70 67.34 16.96
N HIS A 869 20.13 66.28 17.66
CA HIS A 869 19.88 66.12 19.09
C HIS A 869 20.63 67.16 19.93
N VAL A 870 21.87 67.51 19.56
CA VAL A 870 22.64 68.59 20.20
C VAL A 870 21.98 69.96 19.95
N GLU A 871 21.46 70.22 18.75
CA GLU A 871 20.70 71.44 18.46
C GLU A 871 19.37 71.48 19.21
N THR A 872 18.66 70.35 19.31
CA THR A 872 17.44 70.20 20.09
C THR A 872 17.71 70.41 21.59
N GLN A 873 18.85 69.96 22.10
CA GLN A 873 19.27 70.23 23.48
C GLN A 873 19.59 71.72 23.72
N LYS A 874 20.19 72.41 22.75
CA LYS A 874 20.42 73.87 22.82
C LYS A 874 19.10 74.63 22.82
N LEU A 875 18.17 74.28 21.93
CA LEU A 875 16.82 74.85 21.88
C LEU A 875 16.04 74.56 23.18
N ASN A 876 16.13 73.35 23.73
CA ASN A 876 15.54 73.00 25.03
C ASN A 876 16.19 73.74 26.22
N GLY A 877 17.44 74.17 26.10
CA GLY A 877 18.10 75.06 27.06
C GLY A 877 17.56 76.49 27.00
N VAL A 878 17.31 77.01 25.80
CA VAL A 878 16.67 78.31 25.59
C VAL A 878 15.22 78.29 26.06
N ILE A 879 14.48 77.22 25.76
CA ILE A 879 13.11 77.01 26.25
C ILE A 879 13.10 76.95 27.78
N ARG A 880 14.04 76.24 28.42
CA ARG A 880 14.13 76.22 29.90
C ARG A 880 14.42 77.59 30.51
N ASN A 881 15.22 78.43 29.87
CA ASN A 881 15.46 79.80 30.34
C ASN A 881 14.20 80.66 30.20
N LEU A 882 13.50 80.56 29.06
CA LEU A 882 12.23 81.25 28.84
C LEU A 882 11.13 80.74 29.76
N GLU A 883 11.09 79.45 30.09
CA GLU A 883 10.19 78.87 31.10
C GLU A 883 10.49 79.41 32.50
N LYS A 884 11.76 79.64 32.82
CA LYS A 884 12.19 80.24 34.10
C LYS A 884 11.81 81.71 34.20
N ASP A 885 11.89 82.45 33.09
CA ASP A 885 11.45 83.84 32.98
C ASP A 885 9.92 83.94 33.04
N ILE A 886 9.20 83.03 32.38
CA ILE A 886 7.73 82.89 32.48
C ILE A 886 7.34 82.55 33.92
N GLN A 887 8.10 81.71 34.62
CA GLN A 887 7.85 81.36 36.02
C GLN A 887 8.13 82.53 36.96
N GLY A 888 9.12 83.38 36.67
CA GLY A 888 9.38 84.64 37.37
C GLY A 888 8.23 85.64 37.19
N LEU A 889 7.78 85.85 35.95
CA LEU A 889 6.63 86.72 35.64
C LEU A 889 5.32 86.19 36.24
N ARG A 890 5.13 84.86 36.28
CA ARG A 890 3.98 84.25 36.97
C ARG A 890 4.03 84.46 38.48
N LYS A 891 5.22 84.53 39.10
CA LYS A 891 5.38 84.81 40.53
C LYS A 891 5.07 86.27 40.86
N GLU A 892 5.44 87.20 39.97
CA GLU A 892 5.07 88.61 40.06
C GLU A 892 3.55 88.84 39.88
N ILE A 893 2.92 88.06 38.99
CA ILE A 893 1.46 88.02 38.83
C ILE A 893 0.79 87.44 40.08
N GLN A 894 1.34 86.36 40.66
CA GLN A 894 0.85 85.74 41.90
C GLN A 894 0.90 86.71 43.10
N GLU A 895 1.96 87.51 43.25
CA GLU A 895 2.08 88.52 44.32
C GLU A 895 1.08 89.69 44.14
N ARG A 896 0.73 90.03 42.89
CA ARG A 896 -0.34 90.99 42.58
C ARG A 896 -1.75 90.41 42.75
N ASP A 897 -1.92 89.11 42.50
CA ASP A 897 -3.17 88.39 42.76
C ASP A 897 -3.41 88.21 44.27
N GLU A 898 -2.37 87.96 45.08
CA GLU A 898 -2.48 87.87 46.55
C GLU A 898 -2.95 89.20 47.18
N THR A 899 -2.49 90.34 46.66
CA THR A 899 -2.94 91.67 47.11
C THR A 899 -4.37 92.03 46.66
N ILE A 900 -4.87 91.39 45.59
CA ILE A 900 -6.28 91.47 45.15
C ILE A 900 -7.13 90.52 46.02
N GLN A 901 -6.62 89.33 46.32
CA GLN A 901 -7.29 88.27 47.08
C GLN A 901 -7.50 88.64 48.56
N ASP A 902 -6.62 89.43 49.16
CA ASP A 902 -6.82 89.96 50.53
C ASP A 902 -7.95 91.01 50.61
N LYS A 903 -8.24 91.71 49.50
CA LYS A 903 -9.39 92.62 49.40
C LYS A 903 -10.70 91.87 49.10
N GLU A 904 -10.64 90.67 48.52
CA GLU A 904 -11.78 89.77 48.26
C GLU A 904 -12.13 88.86 49.46
N LYS A 905 -11.13 88.39 50.24
CA LYS A 905 -11.33 87.53 51.43
C LYS A 905 -12.13 88.21 52.54
N ARG A 906 -12.04 89.54 52.65
CA ARG A 906 -12.84 90.36 53.57
C ARG A 906 -14.36 90.29 53.29
N ILE A 907 -14.76 89.76 52.12
CA ILE A 907 -16.16 89.71 51.65
C ILE A 907 -16.81 88.32 51.86
N TYR A 908 -16.05 87.22 52.01
CA TYR A 908 -16.61 85.84 52.07
C TYR A 908 -16.43 85.08 53.41
N ASP A 909 -15.91 85.74 54.45
CA ASP A 909 -16.31 85.40 55.85
C ASP A 909 -17.84 85.34 56.01
N LEU A 910 -18.56 85.92 55.05
CA LEU A 910 -19.93 85.58 54.78
C LEU A 910 -20.06 84.19 54.20
N LYS A 911 -20.20 83.29 55.17
CA LYS A 911 -21.34 82.38 55.27
C LYS A 911 -21.08 80.98 54.76
N LYS A 912 -20.96 80.11 55.76
CA LYS A 912 -22.03 79.12 55.94
C LYS A 912 -22.03 78.01 54.89
N LYS A 913 -20.85 77.62 54.46
CA LYS A 913 -20.52 76.22 54.13
C LYS A 913 -19.54 75.73 55.20
N ASN A 914 -19.98 75.63 56.45
CA ASN A 914 -21.06 74.71 56.87
C ASN A 914 -20.62 73.30 56.46
N GLN A 915 -19.67 72.78 57.23
CA GLN A 915 -19.96 71.83 58.32
C GLN A 915 -20.14 70.38 57.85
N GLU A 916 -20.12 70.09 56.54
CA GLU A 916 -20.44 68.73 56.03
C GLU A 916 -19.24 67.84 55.67
N LEU A 917 -18.01 68.35 55.61
CA LEU A 917 -16.89 67.60 55.00
C LEU A 917 -16.14 66.63 55.94
N GLU A 918 -16.51 66.51 57.21
CA GLU A 918 -15.80 65.62 58.15
C GLU A 918 -16.19 64.12 58.05
N LYS A 919 -17.29 63.76 57.38
CA LYS A 919 -17.78 62.36 57.34
C LYS A 919 -17.18 61.46 56.25
N PHE A 920 -16.49 62.01 55.24
CA PHE A 920 -16.00 61.22 54.09
C PHE A 920 -14.70 60.45 54.32
N LYS A 921 -13.99 60.68 55.44
CA LYS A 921 -12.66 60.10 55.68
C LYS A 921 -12.68 58.59 55.97
N PHE A 922 -13.79 58.02 56.47
CA PHE A 922 -13.83 56.63 56.96
C PHE A 922 -14.07 55.55 55.87
N VAL A 923 -14.63 55.93 54.71
CA VAL A 923 -15.02 54.96 53.66
C VAL A 923 -13.83 54.52 52.81
N LEU A 924 -12.76 55.33 52.73
CA LEU A 924 -11.60 55.06 51.86
C LEU A 924 -10.65 54.00 52.42
N ASP A 925 -10.55 53.83 53.74
CA ASP A 925 -9.62 52.87 54.36
C ASP A 925 -10.07 51.40 54.25
N TYR A 926 -11.37 51.14 54.07
CA TYR A 926 -11.89 49.78 53.89
C TYR A 926 -11.56 49.20 52.51
N LYS A 927 -11.58 50.03 51.46
CA LYS A 927 -11.35 49.61 50.06
C LYS A 927 -9.90 49.19 49.80
N ILE A 928 -8.94 49.75 50.55
CA ILE A 928 -7.51 49.44 50.42
C ILE A 928 -7.17 48.04 51.00
N LYS A 929 -7.94 47.56 51.99
CA LYS A 929 -7.71 46.24 52.63
C LYS A 929 -8.19 45.07 51.77
N GLU A 930 -9.22 45.30 50.96
CA GLU A 930 -9.83 44.28 50.09
C GLU A 930 -8.95 43.96 48.86
N LEU A 931 -8.29 44.98 48.29
CA LEU A 931 -7.40 44.83 47.12
C LEU A 931 -6.09 44.09 47.45
N LYS A 932 -5.59 44.15 48.70
CA LYS A 932 -4.39 43.42 49.10
C LYS A 932 -4.58 41.90 49.19
N LYS A 933 -5.81 41.41 49.40
CA LYS A 933 -6.10 39.98 49.55
C LYS A 933 -6.20 39.23 48.20
N GLN A 934 -6.23 39.95 47.07
CA GLN A 934 -6.33 39.37 45.73
C GLN A 934 -4.98 39.25 45.00
N ILE A 935 -3.90 39.82 45.55
CA ILE A 935 -2.57 39.84 44.90
C ILE A 935 -1.76 38.56 45.22
N GLU A 936 -1.99 37.97 46.38
CA GLU A 936 -1.24 36.81 46.92
C GLU A 936 -1.28 35.54 46.04
N PRO A 937 -2.39 35.15 45.38
CA PRO A 937 -2.43 33.98 44.49
C PRO A 937 -1.62 34.18 43.20
N ARG A 938 -1.64 35.41 42.64
CA ARG A 938 -0.94 35.72 41.39
C ARG A 938 0.58 35.77 41.55
N GLU A 939 1.07 36.10 42.74
CA GLU A 939 2.52 36.03 43.04
C GLU A 939 3.03 34.58 43.10
N ASN A 940 2.21 33.63 43.56
CA ASN A 940 2.56 32.20 43.53
C ASN A 940 2.56 31.62 42.11
N ASP A 941 1.61 32.02 41.25
CA ASP A 941 1.60 31.59 39.85
C ASP A 941 2.83 32.13 39.09
N ILE A 942 3.22 33.39 39.34
CA ILE A 942 4.44 33.98 38.76
C ILE A 942 5.70 33.24 39.22
N LYS A 943 5.72 32.71 40.45
CA LYS A 943 6.83 31.91 40.97
C LYS A 943 6.92 30.55 40.25
N ASN A 944 5.79 29.87 40.04
CA ASN A 944 5.74 28.60 39.31
C ASN A 944 6.16 28.76 37.84
N TYR A 945 5.74 29.84 37.17
CA TYR A 945 6.18 30.11 35.79
C TYR A 945 7.68 30.39 35.69
N LYS A 946 8.30 30.99 36.71
CA LYS A 946 9.76 31.18 36.74
C LYS A 946 10.53 29.87 36.90
N GLU A 947 10.02 28.94 37.71
CA GLU A 947 10.62 27.61 37.87
C GLU A 947 10.52 26.79 36.57
N GLN A 948 9.39 26.85 35.85
CA GLN A 948 9.24 26.22 34.53
C GLN A 948 10.19 26.81 33.47
N ILE A 949 10.39 28.14 33.48
CA ILE A 949 11.34 28.77 32.55
C ILE A 949 12.78 28.31 32.83
N GLN A 950 13.17 28.18 34.10
CA GLN A 950 14.51 27.69 34.46
C GLN A 950 14.74 26.22 34.07
N GLU A 951 13.71 25.37 34.18
CA GLU A 951 13.79 23.97 33.76
C GLU A 951 13.93 23.85 32.23
N MET A 952 13.17 24.66 31.48
CA MET A 952 13.24 24.71 30.03
C MET A 952 14.59 25.28 29.53
N GLU A 953 15.17 26.27 30.22
CA GLU A 953 16.52 26.77 29.93
C GLU A 953 17.59 25.69 30.16
N ALA A 954 17.45 24.87 31.20
CA ALA A 954 18.37 23.76 31.48
C ALA A 954 18.25 22.63 30.44
N GLU A 955 17.06 22.35 29.92
CA GLU A 955 16.86 21.42 28.79
C GLU A 955 17.49 21.95 27.50
N LEU A 956 17.31 23.23 27.20
CA LEU A 956 17.95 23.90 26.06
C LEU A 956 19.48 23.78 26.12
N GLU A 957 20.07 23.94 27.31
CA GLU A 957 21.52 23.78 27.50
C GLU A 957 21.99 22.33 27.29
N ARG A 958 21.16 21.33 27.64
CA ARG A 958 21.44 19.91 27.33
C ARG A 958 21.39 19.64 25.84
N PHE A 959 20.40 20.18 25.14
CA PHE A 959 20.30 20.04 23.68
C PHE A 959 21.48 20.71 22.96
N HIS A 960 21.94 21.87 23.44
CA HIS A 960 23.14 22.50 22.88
C HIS A 960 24.40 21.65 23.06
N LYS A 961 24.58 21.00 24.22
CA LYS A 961 25.70 20.07 24.46
C LYS A 961 25.61 18.82 23.58
N GLN A 962 24.41 18.28 23.36
CA GLN A 962 24.20 17.15 22.45
C GLN A 962 24.46 17.52 20.98
N ASN A 963 23.99 18.69 20.54
CA ASN A 963 24.26 19.17 19.18
C ASN A 963 25.76 19.38 18.93
N ALA A 964 26.49 19.94 19.89
CA ALA A 964 27.95 20.07 19.80
C ALA A 964 28.64 18.69 19.69
N GLN A 965 28.18 17.69 20.45
CA GLN A 965 28.71 16.33 20.36
C GLN A 965 28.41 15.67 19.00
N LEU A 966 27.21 15.89 18.46
CA LEU A 966 26.82 15.40 17.14
C LEU A 966 27.65 16.06 16.03
N GLU A 967 27.96 17.36 16.12
CA GLU A 967 28.85 18.03 15.17
C GLU A 967 30.26 17.43 15.14
N ILE A 968 30.82 17.10 16.31
CA ILE A 968 32.11 16.42 16.41
C ILE A 968 32.05 15.02 15.78
N ASN A 969 30.98 14.25 16.05
CA ASN A 969 30.80 12.92 15.48
C ASN A 969 30.65 12.99 13.94
N ILE A 970 29.93 13.97 13.42
CA ILE A 970 29.78 14.20 11.98
C ILE A 970 31.14 14.54 11.35
N ALA A 971 31.97 15.34 12.03
CA ALA A 971 33.32 15.66 11.55
C ALA A 971 34.22 14.42 11.49
N GLU A 972 34.21 13.56 12.51
CA GLU A 972 34.96 12.30 12.52
C GLU A 972 34.49 11.34 11.42
N MET A 973 33.17 11.21 11.23
CA MET A 973 32.60 10.34 10.19
C MET A 973 32.92 10.85 8.78
N LYS A 974 32.92 12.17 8.56
CA LYS A 974 33.36 12.77 7.29
C LYS A 974 34.84 12.49 7.01
N GLN A 975 35.69 12.52 8.03
CA GLN A 975 37.11 12.21 7.86
C GLN A 975 37.34 10.73 7.52
N LYS A 976 36.59 9.80 8.14
CA LYS A 976 36.62 8.37 7.78
C LYS A 976 36.13 8.12 6.36
N HIS A 977 35.04 8.76 5.96
CA HIS A 977 34.52 8.67 4.59
C HIS A 977 35.57 9.07 3.57
N LYS A 978 36.30 10.16 3.81
CA LYS A 978 37.36 10.64 2.92
C LYS A 978 38.56 9.67 2.85
N SER A 979 38.89 8.98 3.94
CA SER A 979 39.94 7.94 3.94
C SER A 979 39.54 6.74 3.08
N VAL A 980 38.30 6.26 3.25
CA VAL A 980 37.76 5.13 2.49
C VAL A 980 37.59 5.47 1.02
N GLU A 981 37.17 6.70 0.68
CA GLU A 981 37.12 7.17 -0.71
C GLU A 981 38.50 7.11 -1.36
N ASN A 982 39.57 7.49 -0.65
CA ASN A 982 40.92 7.43 -1.19
C ASN A 982 41.39 5.98 -1.41
N GLU A 983 41.13 5.06 -0.47
CA GLU A 983 41.44 3.63 -0.63
C GLU A 983 40.66 3.03 -1.81
N LEU A 984 39.37 3.33 -1.92
CA LEU A 984 38.53 2.88 -3.03
C LEU A 984 39.04 3.41 -4.38
N THR A 985 39.55 4.65 -4.44
CA THR A 985 40.15 5.18 -5.67
C THR A 985 41.46 4.47 -6.03
N GLN A 986 42.27 4.07 -5.06
CA GLN A 986 43.50 3.30 -5.31
C GLN A 986 43.18 1.89 -5.81
N GLU A 987 42.23 1.19 -5.18
CA GLU A 987 41.79 -0.14 -5.61
C GLU A 987 41.14 -0.13 -7.00
N ARG A 988 40.34 0.91 -7.30
CA ARG A 988 39.78 1.09 -8.65
C ARG A 988 40.86 1.35 -9.69
N GLN A 989 41.93 2.05 -9.34
CA GLN A 989 43.05 2.26 -10.24
C GLN A 989 43.82 0.95 -10.49
N ALA A 990 44.09 0.17 -9.43
CA ALA A 990 44.72 -1.15 -9.55
C ALA A 990 43.89 -2.12 -10.40
N THR A 991 42.56 -2.13 -10.21
CA THR A 991 41.65 -2.96 -11.01
C THR A 991 41.68 -2.55 -12.49
N ARG A 992 41.70 -1.25 -12.79
CA ARG A 992 41.81 -0.73 -14.17
C ARG A 992 43.14 -1.12 -14.82
N ASP A 993 44.23 -1.10 -14.06
CA ASP A 993 45.55 -1.47 -14.58
C ASP A 993 45.60 -2.97 -14.92
N VAL A 994 45.00 -3.83 -14.08
CA VAL A 994 44.85 -5.27 -14.36
C VAL A 994 43.93 -5.53 -15.55
N GLU A 995 42.79 -4.83 -15.64
CA GLU A 995 41.89 -4.93 -16.80
C GLU A 995 42.56 -4.51 -18.11
N ALA A 996 43.44 -3.50 -18.06
CA ALA A 996 44.20 -3.07 -19.23
C ALA A 996 45.18 -4.15 -19.69
N ILE A 997 45.84 -4.86 -18.76
CA ILE A 997 46.71 -6.01 -19.05
C ILE A 997 45.90 -7.15 -19.67
N VAL A 998 44.74 -7.48 -19.09
CA VAL A 998 43.85 -8.53 -19.61
C VAL A 998 43.33 -8.19 -21.01
N LYS A 999 42.99 -6.93 -21.28
CA LYS A 999 42.57 -6.47 -22.62
C LYS A 999 43.71 -6.57 -23.64
N ARG A 1000 44.93 -6.21 -23.26
CA ARG A 1000 46.11 -6.38 -24.13
C ARG A 1000 46.37 -7.86 -24.43
N PHE A 1001 46.30 -8.72 -23.41
CA PHE A 1001 46.43 -10.16 -23.60
C PHE A 1001 45.35 -10.74 -24.51
N LYS A 1002 44.07 -10.37 -24.33
CA LYS A 1002 42.97 -10.79 -25.21
C LYS A 1002 43.19 -10.37 -26.66
N THR A 1003 43.69 -9.16 -26.88
CA THR A 1003 43.97 -8.65 -28.23
C THR A 1003 45.12 -9.42 -28.89
N ASP A 1004 46.20 -9.67 -28.14
CA ASP A 1004 47.33 -10.46 -28.63
C ASP A 1004 46.93 -11.94 -28.88
N LEU A 1005 46.06 -12.52 -28.03
CA LEU A 1005 45.52 -13.86 -28.20
C LEU A 1005 44.62 -13.94 -29.45
N PHE A 1006 43.77 -12.94 -29.68
CA PHE A 1006 42.91 -12.86 -30.87
C PHE A 1006 43.74 -12.81 -32.16
N ASN A 1007 44.83 -12.04 -32.16
CA ASN A 1007 45.77 -12.03 -33.28
C ASN A 1007 46.44 -13.40 -33.50
N CYS A 1008 46.69 -14.18 -32.43
CA CYS A 1008 47.22 -15.54 -32.55
C CYS A 1008 46.19 -16.53 -33.13
N VAL A 1009 44.91 -16.37 -32.81
CA VAL A 1009 43.81 -17.19 -33.34
C VAL A 1009 43.69 -17.06 -34.87
N GLY A 1010 44.02 -15.89 -35.43
CA GLY A 1010 44.07 -15.68 -36.89
C GLY A 1010 45.10 -16.55 -37.63
N ALA A 1011 46.09 -17.10 -36.93
CA ALA A 1011 47.13 -17.97 -37.49
C ALA A 1011 46.81 -19.48 -37.37
N ILE A 1012 45.61 -19.87 -36.94
CA ILE A 1012 45.22 -21.26 -36.69
C ILE A 1012 45.37 -22.20 -37.90
N GLN A 1013 45.25 -21.67 -39.12
CA GLN A 1013 45.33 -22.48 -40.33
C GLN A 1013 46.77 -22.88 -40.71
N ASP A 1014 47.80 -22.25 -40.12
CA ASP A 1014 49.22 -22.55 -40.41
C ASP A 1014 49.99 -22.97 -39.14
N PRO A 1015 50.19 -24.29 -38.91
CA PRO A 1015 50.71 -24.83 -37.64
C PRO A 1015 52.08 -24.28 -37.22
N LYS A 1016 52.92 -23.89 -38.18
CA LYS A 1016 54.27 -23.36 -37.90
C LYS A 1016 54.21 -21.91 -37.39
N VAL A 1017 53.33 -21.09 -37.98
CA VAL A 1017 53.15 -19.68 -37.60
C VAL A 1017 52.41 -19.57 -36.28
N LEU A 1018 51.43 -20.44 -36.03
CA LEU A 1018 50.74 -20.54 -34.74
C LEU A 1018 51.71 -20.86 -33.59
N LYS A 1019 52.59 -21.86 -33.79
CA LYS A 1019 53.62 -22.23 -32.80
C LYS A 1019 54.55 -21.05 -32.48
N ALA A 1020 55.00 -20.31 -33.49
CA ALA A 1020 55.85 -19.14 -33.29
C ALA A 1020 55.11 -18.00 -32.56
N SER A 1021 53.84 -17.77 -32.88
CA SER A 1021 53.01 -16.71 -32.29
C SER A 1021 52.66 -16.99 -30.82
N VAL A 1022 52.37 -18.25 -30.47
CA VAL A 1022 52.14 -18.66 -29.08
C VAL A 1022 53.42 -18.58 -28.23
N ILE A 1023 54.58 -18.92 -28.79
CA ILE A 1023 55.88 -18.74 -28.12
C ILE A 1023 56.18 -17.25 -27.89
N ALA A 1024 55.83 -16.38 -28.83
CA ALA A 1024 55.98 -14.93 -28.67
C ALA A 1024 55.04 -14.36 -27.60
N LEU A 1025 53.78 -14.84 -27.53
CA LEU A 1025 52.80 -14.49 -26.49
C LEU A 1025 53.30 -14.89 -25.09
N TYR A 1026 53.84 -16.10 -24.97
CA TYR A 1026 54.40 -16.63 -23.72
C TYR A 1026 55.60 -15.80 -23.25
N LYS A 1027 56.52 -15.43 -24.15
CA LYS A 1027 57.66 -14.57 -23.79
C LYS A 1027 57.23 -13.19 -23.31
N LYS A 1028 56.23 -12.58 -23.95
CA LYS A 1028 55.79 -11.20 -23.69
C LYS A 1028 55.03 -11.04 -22.37
N HIS A 1029 54.23 -12.02 -21.95
CA HIS A 1029 53.34 -11.89 -20.78
C HIS A 1029 53.78 -12.69 -19.55
N ILE A 1030 54.79 -13.57 -19.67
CA ILE A 1030 55.24 -14.46 -18.57
C ILE A 1030 56.76 -14.31 -18.28
N HIS A 1031 57.57 -13.69 -19.15
CA HIS A 1031 59.03 -13.79 -19.08
C HIS A 1031 59.76 -12.44 -19.16
N GLU A 1032 59.41 -11.49 -18.29
CA GLU A 1032 60.20 -10.25 -18.13
C GLU A 1032 60.59 -9.91 -16.67
N ASP A 1033 60.50 -10.86 -15.71
CA ASP A 1033 60.99 -10.66 -14.33
C ASP A 1033 62.00 -11.70 -13.80
N LEU A 1034 62.44 -12.65 -14.63
CA LEU A 1034 63.50 -13.60 -14.24
C LEU A 1034 64.45 -13.89 -15.41
N SER A 1035 65.42 -13.01 -15.63
CA SER A 1035 66.87 -13.34 -15.74
C SER A 1035 67.66 -12.33 -16.59
N VAL A 1036 68.45 -11.49 -15.93
CA VAL A 1036 69.81 -10.97 -16.24
C VAL A 1036 70.09 -10.03 -15.03
N GLN A 1037 71.01 -10.22 -14.09
CA GLN A 1037 72.38 -10.71 -14.13
C GLN A 1037 72.81 -11.07 -12.70
N THR A 1038 73.36 -12.27 -12.52
CA THR A 1038 74.15 -12.64 -11.35
C THR A 1038 75.50 -11.92 -11.37
N ASN A 1039 75.87 -11.21 -10.30
CA ASN A 1039 77.11 -11.48 -9.54
C ASN A 1039 77.37 -10.47 -8.39
N LYS A 1040 77.45 -11.03 -7.17
CA LYS A 1040 78.22 -10.57 -5.99
C LYS A 1040 77.80 -9.25 -5.31
N ALA A 1041 76.91 -9.36 -4.31
CA ALA A 1041 77.19 -9.10 -2.88
C ALA A 1041 75.88 -8.86 -2.07
N GLY A 1042 75.70 -9.61 -0.98
CA GLY A 1042 75.12 -9.09 0.28
C GLY A 1042 73.58 -9.03 0.43
N ASP A 1043 72.94 -10.18 0.60
CA ASP A 1043 72.28 -10.62 1.85
C ASP A 1043 71.44 -9.64 2.72
N ALA A 1044 70.78 -8.60 2.19
CA ALA A 1044 70.07 -7.64 3.06
C ALA A 1044 68.73 -7.05 2.57
N THR A 1045 68.09 -7.58 1.51
CA THR A 1045 66.87 -6.95 0.96
C THR A 1045 65.59 -7.75 1.12
N VAL A 1046 65.64 -9.08 1.19
CA VAL A 1046 64.43 -9.89 1.41
C VAL A 1046 63.93 -9.74 2.85
N ASP A 1047 64.85 -9.59 3.81
CA ASP A 1047 64.49 -9.34 5.21
C ASP A 1047 63.98 -7.91 5.42
N ALA A 1048 64.41 -6.92 4.63
CA ALA A 1048 63.97 -5.53 4.79
C ALA A 1048 62.51 -5.31 4.38
N ASP A 1049 62.03 -6.02 3.36
CA ASP A 1049 60.65 -5.91 2.88
C ASP A 1049 59.69 -6.79 3.69
N ILE A 1050 60.13 -7.97 4.15
CA ILE A 1050 59.35 -8.78 5.11
C ILE A 1050 59.27 -8.06 6.46
N GLN A 1051 60.36 -7.46 6.95
CA GLN A 1051 60.36 -6.70 8.20
C GLN A 1051 59.56 -5.40 8.10
N LYS A 1052 59.53 -4.74 6.93
CA LYS A 1052 58.66 -3.58 6.69
C LYS A 1052 57.19 -3.99 6.67
N GLU A 1053 56.84 -5.05 5.97
CA GLU A 1053 55.45 -5.51 5.89
C GLU A 1053 54.96 -6.05 7.24
N PHE A 1054 55.82 -6.77 7.95
CA PHE A 1054 55.55 -7.23 9.31
C PHE A 1054 55.41 -6.06 10.31
N ASN A 1055 56.28 -5.03 10.23
CA ASN A 1055 56.12 -3.83 11.05
C ASN A 1055 54.86 -3.03 10.69
N ARG A 1056 54.44 -3.01 9.43
CA ARG A 1056 53.21 -2.35 8.97
C ARG A 1056 51.96 -3.06 9.48
N GLN A 1057 51.93 -4.39 9.39
CA GLN A 1057 50.86 -5.21 9.95
C GLN A 1057 50.83 -5.14 11.48
N ARG A 1058 52.00 -5.12 12.12
CA ARG A 1058 52.11 -4.95 13.58
C ARG A 1058 51.63 -3.57 14.04
N GLU A 1059 52.01 -2.48 13.36
CA GLU A 1059 51.49 -1.13 13.66
C GLU A 1059 49.99 -1.03 13.45
N HIS A 1060 49.46 -1.65 12.39
CA HIS A 1060 48.02 -1.67 12.13
C HIS A 1060 47.26 -2.44 13.21
N LEU A 1061 47.78 -3.59 13.65
CA LEU A 1061 47.24 -4.38 14.74
C LEU A 1061 47.39 -3.66 16.09
N GLU A 1062 48.52 -3.03 16.39
CA GLU A 1062 48.72 -2.24 17.61
C GLU A 1062 47.79 -1.03 17.68
N ARG A 1063 47.54 -0.33 16.56
CA ARG A 1063 46.56 0.77 16.50
C ARG A 1063 45.13 0.27 16.64
N SER A 1064 44.79 -0.85 16.04
CA SER A 1064 43.45 -1.46 16.14
C SER A 1064 43.18 -2.00 17.54
N VAL A 1065 44.15 -2.68 18.15
CA VAL A 1065 44.09 -3.14 19.55
C VAL A 1065 44.08 -1.95 20.51
N GLY A 1066 44.83 -0.88 20.24
CA GLY A 1066 44.77 0.36 21.01
C GLY A 1066 43.41 1.05 20.93
N GLY A 1067 42.79 1.06 19.75
CA GLY A 1067 41.42 1.53 19.54
C GLY A 1067 40.39 0.69 20.30
N LEU A 1068 40.52 -0.64 20.24
CA LEU A 1068 39.66 -1.58 20.96
C LEU A 1068 39.82 -1.47 22.49
N ARG A 1069 41.05 -1.30 23.00
CA ARG A 1069 41.30 -1.07 24.43
C ARG A 1069 40.70 0.24 24.92
N LYS A 1070 40.80 1.33 24.14
CA LYS A 1070 40.14 2.61 24.45
C LYS A 1070 38.63 2.55 24.35
N LYS A 1071 38.09 1.67 23.50
CA LYS A 1071 36.65 1.42 23.40
C LYS A 1071 36.16 0.62 24.61
N LEU A 1072 36.85 -0.47 24.94
CA LEU A 1072 36.55 -1.32 26.10
C LEU A 1072 36.65 -0.55 27.42
N ALA A 1073 37.63 0.35 27.58
CA ALA A 1073 37.75 1.19 28.76
C ALA A 1073 36.61 2.21 28.88
N ARG A 1074 36.14 2.77 27.76
CA ARG A 1074 34.98 3.68 27.74
C ARG A 1074 33.69 2.94 28.03
N ASP A 1075 33.49 1.77 27.42
CA ASP A 1075 32.30 0.95 27.65
C ASP A 1075 32.26 0.47 29.12
N SER A 1076 33.40 0.07 29.70
CA SER A 1076 33.48 -0.29 31.12
C SER A 1076 33.11 0.86 32.07
N GLU A 1077 33.48 2.10 31.73
CA GLU A 1077 33.14 3.28 32.55
C GLU A 1077 31.65 3.64 32.41
N ILE A 1078 31.08 3.53 31.20
CA ILE A 1078 29.64 3.71 30.96
C ILE A 1078 28.83 2.66 31.75
N HIS A 1079 29.27 1.40 31.73
CA HIS A 1079 28.65 0.34 32.51
C HIS A 1079 28.75 0.59 34.02
N ARG A 1080 29.88 1.11 34.51
CA ARG A 1080 30.06 1.46 35.93
C ARG A 1080 29.11 2.58 36.37
N VAL A 1081 28.95 3.61 35.55
CA VAL A 1081 28.00 4.72 35.80
C VAL A 1081 26.54 4.22 35.76
N GLY A 1082 26.21 3.34 34.81
CA GLY A 1082 24.88 2.70 34.74
C GLY A 1082 24.56 1.87 35.99
N TYR A 1083 25.53 1.11 36.50
CA TYR A 1083 25.35 0.27 37.69
C TYR A 1083 25.11 1.11 38.96
N VAL A 1084 25.80 2.23 39.10
CA VAL A 1084 25.61 3.16 40.23
C VAL A 1084 24.23 3.82 40.17
N ARG A 1085 23.75 4.18 38.97
CA ARG A 1085 22.40 4.74 38.78
C ARG A 1085 21.29 3.75 39.16
N ILE A 1086 21.38 2.51 38.67
CA ILE A 1086 20.41 1.45 38.99
C ILE A 1086 20.41 1.17 40.51
N MET A 1087 21.58 1.20 41.15
CA MET A 1087 21.69 1.02 42.60
C MET A 1087 20.99 2.15 43.39
N GLN A 1088 21.06 3.40 42.92
CA GLN A 1088 20.37 4.54 43.54
C GLN A 1088 18.85 4.46 43.35
N GLU A 1089 18.38 4.09 42.16
CA GLU A 1089 16.95 3.90 41.87
C GLU A 1089 16.35 2.78 42.75
N ASN A 1090 17.07 1.67 42.94
CA ASN A 1090 16.65 0.58 43.81
C ASN A 1090 16.56 0.99 45.30
N VAL A 1091 17.45 1.85 45.79
CA VAL A 1091 17.39 2.38 47.16
C VAL A 1091 16.16 3.28 47.36
N SER A 1092 15.80 4.08 46.36
CA SER A 1092 14.59 4.93 46.39
C SER A 1092 13.31 4.10 46.41
N LEU A 1093 13.22 3.06 45.58
CA LEU A 1093 12.06 2.16 45.52
C LEU A 1093 11.85 1.40 46.84
N ILE A 1094 12.92 0.98 47.50
CA ILE A 1094 12.83 0.33 48.83
C ILE A 1094 12.28 1.31 49.88
N ALA A 1095 12.62 2.60 49.82
CA ALA A 1095 12.08 3.61 50.73
C ALA A 1095 10.58 3.81 50.50
N GLU A 1096 10.13 3.83 49.25
CA GLU A 1096 8.73 4.00 48.85
C GLU A 1096 7.86 2.81 49.27
N ILE A 1097 8.32 1.58 49.05
CA ILE A 1097 7.66 0.35 49.53
C ILE A 1097 7.48 0.37 51.06
N ASN A 1098 8.47 0.86 51.80
CA ASN A 1098 8.39 0.95 53.26
C ASN A 1098 7.45 2.07 53.76
N ASN A 1099 7.21 3.12 52.96
CA ASN A 1099 6.16 4.11 53.24
C ASN A 1099 4.77 3.52 52.97
N LEU A 1100 4.57 2.85 51.84
CA LEU A 1100 3.30 2.19 51.50
C LEU A 1100 2.90 1.12 52.53
N ARG A 1101 3.86 0.35 53.04
CA ARG A 1101 3.63 -0.61 54.14
C ARG A 1101 3.16 0.06 55.44
N ARG A 1102 3.63 1.28 55.72
CA ARG A 1102 3.17 2.06 56.89
C ARG A 1102 1.75 2.56 56.69
N GLU A 1103 1.41 3.07 55.51
CA GLU A 1103 0.06 3.53 55.18
C GLU A 1103 -0.97 2.39 55.24
N LEU A 1104 -0.63 1.20 54.73
CA LEU A 1104 -1.48 0.01 54.79
C LEU A 1104 -1.81 -0.41 56.23
N LYS A 1105 -0.85 -0.23 57.15
CA LYS A 1105 -1.06 -0.49 58.58
C LYS A 1105 -2.00 0.54 59.21
N VAL A 1106 -1.91 1.81 58.82
CA VAL A 1106 -2.81 2.88 59.28
C VAL A 1106 -4.24 2.63 58.80
N HIS A 1107 -4.44 2.27 57.53
CA HIS A 1107 -5.77 1.97 56.99
C HIS A 1107 -6.39 0.72 57.61
N ARG A 1108 -5.61 -0.34 57.88
CA ARG A 1108 -6.11 -1.53 58.61
C ARG A 1108 -6.57 -1.21 60.02
N ASN A 1109 -5.82 -0.36 60.74
CA ASN A 1109 -6.24 0.09 62.06
C ASN A 1109 -7.52 0.93 61.98
N ARG A 1110 -7.65 1.77 60.95
CA ARG A 1110 -8.85 2.59 60.73
C ARG A 1110 -10.09 1.75 60.44
N ILE A 1111 -9.93 0.67 59.65
CA ILE A 1111 -11.02 -0.27 59.38
C ILE A 1111 -11.39 -1.04 60.66
N ALA A 1112 -10.42 -1.49 61.45
CA ALA A 1112 -10.69 -2.14 62.73
C ALA A 1112 -11.41 -1.22 63.74
N GLU A 1113 -11.08 0.08 63.75
CA GLU A 1113 -11.81 1.09 64.53
C GLU A 1113 -13.25 1.26 64.05
N LEU A 1114 -13.48 1.27 62.74
CA LEU A 1114 -14.82 1.40 62.14
C LEU A 1114 -15.66 0.14 62.35
N GLU A 1115 -15.08 -1.06 62.25
CA GLU A 1115 -15.74 -2.34 62.54
C GLU A 1115 -16.14 -2.44 64.03
N ALA A 1116 -15.30 -1.94 64.93
CA ALA A 1116 -15.60 -1.85 66.35
C ALA A 1116 -16.72 -0.82 66.64
N ALA A 1117 -16.72 0.32 65.94
CA ALA A 1117 -17.77 1.34 66.06
C ALA A 1117 -19.13 0.87 65.51
N LEU A 1118 -19.14 -0.07 64.55
CA LEU A 1118 -20.33 -0.72 63.99
C LEU A 1118 -20.78 -1.98 64.76
N GLY A 1119 -20.10 -2.34 65.86
CA GLY A 1119 -20.55 -3.39 66.79
C GLY A 1119 -20.44 -4.83 66.24
N LEU A 1120 -19.66 -5.06 65.19
CA LEU A 1120 -19.56 -6.37 64.51
C LEU A 1120 -18.49 -7.24 65.16
N ASN A 1121 -18.91 -8.15 66.05
CA ASN A 1121 -18.02 -9.18 66.60
C ASN A 1121 -18.09 -10.47 65.73
N ARG A 1122 -16.92 -10.99 65.37
CA ARG A 1122 -16.65 -11.87 64.21
C ARG A 1122 -17.23 -13.30 64.24
N LYS A 1123 -18.26 -13.60 65.06
CA LYS A 1123 -18.68 -14.99 65.33
C LYS A 1123 -20.13 -15.41 65.07
N GLN A 1124 -21.04 -14.60 64.54
CA GLN A 1124 -22.39 -15.09 64.18
C GLN A 1124 -22.91 -14.40 62.92
N GLY A 1125 -22.84 -15.08 61.77
CA GLY A 1125 -22.89 -14.46 60.45
C GLY A 1125 -23.96 -14.97 59.48
N GLU A 1126 -25.09 -15.48 59.95
CA GLU A 1126 -26.26 -15.74 59.07
C GLU A 1126 -27.57 -15.17 59.63
N THR A 1127 -27.80 -15.24 60.94
CA THR A 1127 -28.98 -14.65 61.60
C THR A 1127 -28.89 -13.12 61.79
N ALA A 1128 -27.68 -12.54 61.78
CA ALA A 1128 -27.50 -11.08 61.89
C ALA A 1128 -27.85 -10.33 60.59
N ARG A 1129 -27.75 -10.97 59.42
CA ARG A 1129 -28.10 -10.36 58.12
C ARG A 1129 -29.61 -10.18 57.94
N GLN A 1130 -30.42 -11.07 58.52
CA GLN A 1130 -31.89 -10.98 58.44
C GLN A 1130 -32.47 -9.91 59.36
N LEU A 1131 -31.86 -9.64 60.52
CA LEU A 1131 -32.24 -8.55 61.41
C LEU A 1131 -31.79 -7.16 60.90
N LEU A 1132 -30.69 -7.10 60.13
CA LEU A 1132 -30.19 -5.85 59.53
C LEU A 1132 -31.15 -5.28 58.47
N ASN A 1133 -31.83 -6.13 57.70
CA ASN A 1133 -32.85 -5.68 56.73
C ASN A 1133 -34.12 -5.12 57.39
N GLN A 1134 -34.40 -5.47 58.65
CA GLN A 1134 -35.53 -4.90 59.39
C GLN A 1134 -35.17 -3.63 60.17
N VAL A 1135 -33.90 -3.45 60.58
CA VAL A 1135 -33.45 -2.26 61.32
C VAL A 1135 -32.98 -1.13 60.40
N ALA A 1136 -32.55 -1.40 59.16
CA ALA A 1136 -32.17 -0.40 58.17
C ALA A 1136 -33.29 0.61 57.79
N LYS A 1137 -34.55 0.32 58.14
CA LYS A 1137 -35.66 1.27 57.93
C LYS A 1137 -35.79 2.35 59.00
N ASN A 1138 -35.11 2.24 60.15
CA ASN A 1138 -35.29 3.18 61.25
C ASN A 1138 -33.96 3.51 61.97
N ARG A 1139 -33.04 4.21 61.29
CA ARG A 1139 -32.18 5.24 61.91
C ARG A 1139 -31.36 6.00 60.86
N GLN A 1140 -31.45 7.32 60.91
CA GLN A 1140 -30.68 8.26 60.10
C GLN A 1140 -29.19 8.15 60.43
N ASN A 1141 -28.38 7.69 59.48
CA ASN A 1141 -26.99 8.13 59.30
C ASN A 1141 -26.48 7.69 57.92
N ALA A 1142 -27.05 8.30 56.87
CA ALA A 1142 -26.71 8.02 55.47
C ALA A 1142 -25.23 8.29 55.12
N GLN A 1143 -24.50 9.07 55.93
CA GLN A 1143 -23.07 9.35 55.71
C GLN A 1143 -22.15 8.18 56.04
N LEU A 1144 -22.44 7.43 57.12
CA LEU A 1144 -21.62 6.28 57.52
C LEU A 1144 -21.87 5.06 56.62
N GLU A 1145 -23.09 4.92 56.07
CA GLU A 1145 -23.38 3.89 55.05
C GLU A 1145 -22.64 4.18 53.75
N VAL A 1146 -22.59 5.43 53.28
CA VAL A 1146 -21.85 5.79 52.06
C VAL A 1146 -20.34 5.59 52.22
N GLU A 1147 -19.76 5.94 53.37
CA GLU A 1147 -18.34 5.70 53.65
C GLU A 1147 -18.03 4.20 53.79
N TYR A 1148 -18.93 3.41 54.38
CA TYR A 1148 -18.78 1.95 54.47
C TYR A 1148 -18.89 1.28 53.09
N GLU A 1149 -19.83 1.71 52.24
CA GLU A 1149 -20.00 1.16 50.89
C GLU A 1149 -18.82 1.52 49.98
N GLN A 1150 -18.27 2.74 50.08
CA GLN A 1150 -17.05 3.13 49.36
C GLN A 1150 -15.83 2.35 49.83
N ALA A 1151 -15.68 2.15 51.15
CA ALA A 1151 -14.59 1.34 51.70
C ALA A 1151 -14.71 -0.14 51.29
N LYS A 1152 -15.95 -0.66 51.20
CA LYS A 1152 -16.23 -2.04 50.76
C LYS A 1152 -15.98 -2.23 49.27
N GLN A 1153 -16.36 -1.28 48.41
CA GLN A 1153 -16.03 -1.30 46.98
C GLN A 1153 -14.52 -1.24 46.72
N ALA A 1154 -13.79 -0.42 47.49
CA ALA A 1154 -12.33 -0.38 47.43
C ALA A 1154 -11.70 -1.71 47.89
N LEU A 1155 -12.27 -2.35 48.91
CA LEU A 1155 -11.81 -3.66 49.40
C LEU A 1155 -12.11 -4.79 48.42
N GLU A 1156 -13.29 -4.82 47.77
CA GLU A 1156 -13.64 -5.80 46.75
C GLU A 1156 -12.78 -5.65 45.49
N ALA A 1157 -12.51 -4.42 45.06
CA ALA A 1157 -11.59 -4.15 43.95
C ALA A 1157 -10.16 -4.62 44.27
N GLN A 1158 -9.68 -4.39 45.49
CA GLN A 1158 -8.37 -4.89 45.92
C GLN A 1158 -8.34 -6.41 46.14
N GLN A 1159 -9.45 -7.05 46.56
CA GLN A 1159 -9.55 -8.51 46.67
C GLN A 1159 -9.58 -9.19 45.30
N GLN A 1160 -10.23 -8.60 44.30
CA GLN A 1160 -10.16 -9.07 42.91
C GLN A 1160 -8.75 -8.94 42.34
N LEU A 1161 -8.05 -7.84 42.66
CA LEU A 1161 -6.65 -7.66 42.29
C LEU A 1161 -5.76 -8.70 42.97
N ILE A 1162 -5.95 -8.97 44.27
CA ILE A 1162 -5.21 -10.01 45.01
C ILE A 1162 -5.54 -11.41 44.49
N PHE A 1163 -6.80 -11.71 44.11
CA PHE A 1163 -7.18 -12.98 43.50
C PHE A 1163 -6.54 -13.17 42.12
N GLN A 1164 -6.47 -12.11 41.31
CA GLN A 1164 -5.75 -12.11 40.03
C GLN A 1164 -4.24 -12.28 40.23
N LEU A 1165 -3.68 -11.64 41.25
CA LEU A 1165 -2.26 -11.76 41.61
C LEU A 1165 -1.93 -13.14 42.20
N GLN A 1166 -2.81 -13.75 43.00
CA GLN A 1166 -2.67 -15.12 43.52
C GLN A 1166 -2.83 -16.17 42.43
N LYS A 1167 -3.73 -15.94 41.46
CA LYS A 1167 -3.84 -16.77 40.25
C LYS A 1167 -2.55 -16.69 39.43
N ARG A 1168 -2.01 -15.49 39.22
CA ARG A 1168 -0.71 -15.27 38.54
C ARG A 1168 0.48 -15.81 39.33
N LEU A 1169 0.43 -15.81 40.67
CA LEU A 1169 1.48 -16.41 41.52
C LEU A 1169 1.44 -17.95 41.46
N ASN A 1170 0.25 -18.56 41.45
CA ASN A 1170 0.09 -20.01 41.25
C ASN A 1170 0.44 -20.45 39.81
N ASP A 1171 0.23 -19.58 38.82
CA ASP A 1171 0.70 -19.78 37.44
C ASP A 1171 2.24 -19.60 37.35
N ALA A 1172 2.83 -18.73 38.18
CA ALA A 1172 4.28 -18.54 38.28
C ALA A 1172 5.01 -19.68 39.01
N ASP A 1173 4.40 -20.30 40.03
CA ASP A 1173 4.97 -21.50 40.70
C ASP A 1173 4.98 -22.75 39.78
N ARG A 1174 4.20 -22.76 38.70
CA ARG A 1174 4.22 -23.84 37.69
C ARG A 1174 5.22 -23.64 36.55
N ASN A 1175 5.70 -22.43 36.32
CA ASN A 1175 6.66 -22.13 35.26
C ASN A 1175 7.92 -21.49 35.86
N THR A 1176 8.82 -22.35 36.34
CA THR A 1176 10.09 -21.99 37.01
C THR A 1176 11.19 -21.45 36.08
N SER A 1177 10.86 -20.68 35.03
CA SER A 1177 11.91 -20.12 34.16
C SER A 1177 11.52 -18.78 33.52
N ASN A 1178 11.45 -17.70 34.31
CA ASN A 1178 11.87 -16.36 33.89
C ASN A 1178 11.66 -15.37 35.04
N ALA A 1179 12.73 -15.13 35.80
CA ALA A 1179 12.74 -14.19 36.93
C ALA A 1179 12.88 -12.72 36.50
N ASP A 1180 13.21 -12.44 35.23
CA ASP A 1180 13.53 -11.08 34.78
C ASP A 1180 12.33 -10.28 34.23
N ASP A 1181 11.24 -10.94 33.82
CA ASP A 1181 10.01 -10.24 33.38
C ASP A 1181 9.24 -9.60 34.54
N ILE A 1182 9.47 -10.07 35.78
CA ILE A 1182 8.85 -9.50 36.99
C ILE A 1182 9.45 -8.12 37.33
N LEU A 1183 10.68 -7.85 36.90
CA LEU A 1183 11.40 -6.60 37.19
C LEU A 1183 10.96 -5.45 36.29
N ARG A 1184 10.45 -5.73 35.08
CA ARG A 1184 9.98 -4.69 34.14
C ARG A 1184 8.56 -4.20 34.45
N ASP A 1185 7.66 -5.10 34.82
CA ASP A 1185 6.27 -4.71 35.10
C ASP A 1185 6.10 -3.90 36.40
N LEU A 1186 7.02 -4.06 37.36
CA LEU A 1186 7.06 -3.23 38.57
C LEU A 1186 7.41 -1.76 38.29
N GLN A 1187 8.09 -1.45 37.18
CA GLN A 1187 8.49 -0.07 36.85
C GLN A 1187 7.38 0.75 36.18
N LEU A 1188 6.43 0.12 35.48
CA LEU A 1188 5.39 0.85 34.73
C LEU A 1188 4.22 1.32 35.59
N THR A 1189 4.04 0.80 36.81
CA THR A 1189 2.87 1.14 37.64
C THR A 1189 3.10 2.36 38.55
N VAL A 1190 4.33 2.87 38.67
CA VAL A 1190 4.66 4.00 39.57
C VAL A 1190 4.42 5.38 38.92
N HIS A 1191 4.20 5.47 37.60
CA HIS A 1191 3.99 6.75 36.91
C HIS A 1191 2.74 6.78 36.03
N SER A 1192 1.57 6.94 36.64
CA SER A 1192 0.46 7.66 35.99
C SER A 1192 -0.34 8.48 37.02
N PRO A 1193 -0.51 9.80 36.84
CA PRO A 1193 -1.36 10.62 37.68
C PRO A 1193 -2.82 10.56 37.19
N LEU A 1194 -3.75 10.18 38.07
CA LEU A 1194 -5.19 10.16 37.80
C LEU A 1194 -5.74 11.59 37.63
N SER A 1195 -6.17 11.91 36.40
CA SER A 1195 -6.94 13.09 36.05
C SER A 1195 -8.38 13.00 36.60
N LYS A 1196 -8.78 14.04 37.33
CA LYS A 1196 -10.15 14.29 37.82
C LYS A 1196 -11.14 14.48 36.65
N SER A 1197 -12.24 13.75 36.64
CA SER A 1197 -13.49 14.20 36.03
C SER A 1197 -14.39 14.81 37.12
N GLY A 1198 -14.84 16.05 36.88
CA GLY A 1198 -15.64 16.82 37.82
C GLY A 1198 -17.13 16.51 37.71
N LEU A 1199 -17.76 16.27 38.85
CA LEU A 1199 -19.17 16.57 39.10
C LEU A 1199 -19.22 17.51 40.31
N SER A 1200 -19.81 18.68 40.10
CA SER A 1200 -19.91 19.80 41.04
C SER A 1200 -20.88 19.51 42.19
N MET A 1201 -20.46 19.73 43.44
CA MET A 1201 -21.35 20.18 44.51
C MET A 1201 -20.63 21.20 45.40
N GLU A 1202 -21.32 22.30 45.70
CA GLU A 1202 -20.88 23.45 46.49
C GLU A 1202 -20.55 23.09 47.95
N PRO A 1203 -19.61 23.82 48.61
CA PRO A 1203 -19.34 23.65 50.03
C PRO A 1203 -20.24 24.55 50.92
N LEU A 1204 -20.92 23.93 51.89
CA LEU A 1204 -21.57 24.59 53.03
C LEU A 1204 -20.53 25.06 54.08
N PRO A 1205 -20.86 26.07 54.92
CA PRO A 1205 -19.88 26.89 55.67
C PRO A 1205 -19.29 26.20 56.91
N PRO A 1206 -18.17 26.73 57.45
CA PRO A 1206 -17.49 26.13 58.59
C PRO A 1206 -18.23 26.45 59.90
N ILE A 1207 -18.54 25.42 60.68
CA ILE A 1207 -18.99 25.55 62.07
C ILE A 1207 -17.73 25.62 62.95
N SER A 1208 -17.50 26.78 63.56
CA SER A 1208 -16.51 26.99 64.63
C SER A 1208 -17.21 26.92 66.02
N PRO A 1209 -16.44 26.78 67.12
CA PRO A 1209 -16.76 25.84 68.22
C PRO A 1209 -17.72 26.39 69.26
N GLY A 1210 -18.61 25.53 69.76
CA GLY A 1210 -19.35 25.77 71.00
C GLY A 1210 -18.48 25.52 72.24
N LYS A 1211 -17.82 26.58 72.73
CA LYS A 1211 -17.43 26.68 74.15
C LYS A 1211 -18.65 27.15 74.94
N ASN A 1212 -19.17 26.32 75.85
CA ASN A 1212 -19.99 26.81 76.95
C ASN A 1212 -19.06 27.19 78.12
N GLN A 1213 -19.16 28.45 78.51
CA GLN A 1213 -18.47 29.07 79.64
C GLN A 1213 -19.02 28.54 80.99
N LYS A 1214 -18.12 28.34 81.95
CA LYS A 1214 -18.23 28.80 83.35
C LYS A 1214 -16.83 29.24 83.77
N GLN A 1215 -16.56 30.55 83.85
CA GLN A 1215 -16.69 31.41 85.04
C GLN A 1215 -15.90 30.88 86.24
N GLU A 1216 -14.73 31.48 86.46
CA GLU A 1216 -14.24 31.86 87.78
C GLU A 1216 -13.21 33.00 87.64
N GLU A 1217 -13.07 33.75 88.72
CA GLU A 1217 -12.68 35.15 88.85
C GLU A 1217 -11.17 35.45 88.74
N GLN A 1218 -10.85 36.60 88.13
CA GLN A 1218 -9.91 37.68 88.53
C GLN A 1218 -9.28 38.37 87.32
#